data_AF-A0A8H3HE16-F1
#
_entry.id   AF-A0A8H3HE16-F1
#
_cell.length_a   1.000
_cell.length_b   1.000
_cell.length_c   1.000
_cell.angle_alpha   90.00
_cell.angle_beta   90.00
_cell.angle_gamma   90.00
#
_symmetry.space_group_name_H-M   'P 1'
#
loop_
_entity.id
_entity.type
_entity.pdbx_description
1 polymer ?
#
loop_
_entity_poly.entity_id
_entity_poly.type
_entity_poly.pdbx_seq_one_letter_code
_entity_poly.pdbx_strand_id
1 'polypeptide(L)'
;MTEFASTLSRLQKAISSIPLIDNHAHNVFQSYNPSSEYPREMIVSEATGSALNDSVHSLAHLRMRKQLARFLDLPADASWSTVQKTAQNRDYEAFCRDLIKAAGIQIILFDDGFVNEFCHPMAWHDRLTPYPNKRIVRIETLFESIVASAGPAAAFDEFIHAIKKFADDHEVIGFKSIAAYRSGLDIQPSNTGASLATGTTQSQVVEKEVQLRVEDASPFRVEHAVVVKWLLNTTLSIISGRGKPIQFHTGLGDNDIDLIKSNAALLQPLIKAYPDVPFVLLHSGYPYARQAGYLATVYSNVYLDFGLAIPLLSGSGQRNLVHQLMELCPTNKLLWSSDAAFHPERFYLGALQSKQALSEVLAEYVDRQEIQFEEAFGIAKQIFFENSNKLYSLGIKYTELYSTQSSDALRHANQPLDAPLHETGQLARLPANLDLPSSISFIKSQGIKFIRLTWVDYVNMIRYRVIPIEHFAHISGNQFVSGSDTSSSQRIAESGPGVVRVGLSLGVQDSMPAGSLVSGDFELRADFLSMWKASFTPNHAYMMGRFFEKEHYPGGSGGSEICPRTILHRIIQRAERELNAKFLVGFETEFIILDRDNNPIRTGAWSTSKKLQCGSAADCVHEIAQCVIDAGIKLEMYHAESARGQYEIVTGALPPLEAADALIATREIIYNIAQKYGYRATLSPRLYSNQSGTACHAHISVQSPRSDIPSNHPDIPSLPSDLASLMAGLLENLVSVCAFTLPVDACYSRVMDGVWSGGSWVCWGRENKEAPLRLCGSGKGFNVEIKCFDGTANPYLGLAAVLGAAFTGLATEKVLEMRNCVGVAASLTEQERDDMRITTRMPTQSPAVEPERSIDMNFINSWLPETAWKVFRSVREDERNNLTALKENGEYAHLGWKELSAIVCQEHY
;
A
#
# COMPACT_ATOMS: atom_id res chain seq x y z
N MET A 1 2.64 9.07 -16.47
CA MET A 1 2.27 9.67 -15.17
C MET A 1 1.76 8.54 -14.28
N THR A 2 2.64 7.67 -13.76
CA THR A 2 3.17 7.69 -12.38
C THR A 2 2.07 7.61 -11.32
N GLU A 3 1.51 6.40 -11.14
CA GLU A 3 0.80 5.95 -9.93
C GLU A 3 1.64 6.26 -8.69
N PHE A 4 1.03 6.81 -7.63
CA PHE A 4 1.64 6.79 -6.30
C PHE A 4 1.57 5.35 -5.77
N ALA A 5 2.51 4.52 -6.22
CA ALA A 5 2.75 3.20 -5.65
C ALA A 5 2.98 3.34 -4.13
N SER A 6 2.44 2.40 -3.33
CA SER A 6 2.73 2.35 -1.89
C SER A 6 4.25 2.32 -1.65
N THR A 7 4.72 2.76 -0.49
CA THR A 7 6.15 2.69 -0.14
C THR A 7 6.72 1.31 -0.41
N LEU A 8 6.01 0.26 0.02
CA LEU A 8 6.37 -1.12 -0.28
C LEU A 8 6.42 -1.42 -1.78
N SER A 9 5.43 -1.01 -2.57
CA SER A 9 5.41 -1.25 -4.02
C SER A 9 6.52 -0.49 -4.75
N ARG A 10 6.80 0.76 -4.34
CA ARG A 10 7.90 1.57 -4.83
C ARG A 10 9.24 0.93 -4.49
N LEU A 11 9.43 0.49 -3.25
CA LEU A 11 10.66 -0.17 -2.81
C LEU A 11 10.83 -1.53 -3.50
N GLN A 12 9.79 -2.35 -3.59
CA GLN A 12 9.83 -3.61 -4.33
C GLN A 12 10.21 -3.39 -5.80
N LYS A 13 9.65 -2.37 -6.45
CA LYS A 13 9.99 -2.02 -7.84
C LYS A 13 11.44 -1.53 -7.95
N ALA A 14 11.87 -0.61 -7.08
CA ALA A 14 13.22 -0.07 -7.10
C ALA A 14 14.26 -1.14 -6.75
N ILE A 15 14.06 -1.90 -5.67
CA ILE A 15 14.94 -2.98 -5.23
C ILE A 15 14.98 -4.12 -6.27
N SER A 16 13.91 -4.34 -7.04
CA SER A 16 13.94 -5.31 -8.14
C SER A 16 14.94 -4.95 -9.24
N SER A 17 15.23 -3.66 -9.48
CA SER A 17 16.21 -3.21 -10.48
C SER A 17 17.66 -3.33 -10.02
N ILE A 18 17.90 -3.57 -8.72
CA ILE A 18 19.24 -3.68 -8.15
C ILE A 18 19.90 -4.99 -8.62
N PRO A 19 21.06 -4.92 -9.31
CA PRO A 19 21.89 -6.08 -9.59
C PRO A 19 22.42 -6.70 -8.29
N LEU A 20 22.55 -8.03 -8.25
CA LEU A 20 23.03 -8.75 -7.07
C LEU A 20 24.49 -9.19 -7.24
N ILE A 21 25.29 -9.09 -6.17
CA ILE A 21 26.53 -9.85 -6.01
C ILE A 21 26.23 -10.96 -5.02
N ASP A 22 26.28 -12.21 -5.50
CA ASP A 22 26.09 -13.37 -4.63
C ASP A 22 27.42 -13.70 -3.95
N ASN A 23 27.59 -13.28 -2.69
CA ASN A 23 28.89 -13.35 -2.05
C ASN A 23 29.27 -14.76 -1.53
N HIS A 24 28.38 -15.74 -1.64
CA HIS A 24 28.65 -17.12 -1.23
C HIS A 24 27.65 -18.09 -1.86
N ALA A 25 28.14 -19.04 -2.66
CA ALA A 25 27.35 -20.15 -3.15
C ALA A 25 28.24 -21.35 -3.51
N HIS A 26 27.59 -22.42 -3.94
CA HIS A 26 28.20 -23.68 -4.35
C HIS A 26 27.70 -24.11 -5.73
N ASN A 27 28.35 -25.12 -6.30
CA ASN A 27 28.09 -25.57 -7.66
C ASN A 27 26.68 -26.17 -7.80
N VAL A 28 26.08 -25.97 -8.98
CA VAL A 28 24.83 -26.64 -9.36
C VAL A 28 25.11 -28.00 -9.99
N PHE A 29 24.09 -28.86 -9.98
CA PHE A 29 24.11 -30.15 -10.64
C PHE A 29 24.34 -30.07 -12.16
N GLN A 30 24.67 -31.20 -12.78
CA GLN A 30 24.83 -31.34 -14.24
C GLN A 30 23.50 -31.62 -14.94
N SER A 31 22.48 -32.02 -14.20
CA SER A 31 21.14 -32.30 -14.71
C SER A 31 20.09 -32.11 -13.60
N TYR A 32 18.81 -32.25 -13.94
CA TYR A 32 17.71 -31.87 -13.05
C TYR A 32 17.55 -32.78 -11.82
N ASN A 33 17.83 -34.08 -11.94
CA ASN A 33 17.69 -35.09 -10.88
C ASN A 33 18.85 -36.11 -10.96
N PRO A 34 20.11 -35.71 -10.69
CA PRO A 34 21.25 -36.60 -10.89
C PRO A 34 21.44 -37.59 -9.74
N SER A 35 20.91 -37.30 -8.54
CA SER A 35 21.08 -38.12 -7.34
C SER A 35 19.85 -38.07 -6.45
N SER A 36 19.51 -39.21 -5.83
CA SER A 36 18.50 -39.31 -4.78
C SER A 36 18.99 -38.85 -3.41
N GLU A 37 20.31 -38.67 -3.25
CA GLU A 37 20.94 -38.21 -2.00
C GLU A 37 20.59 -36.76 -1.67
N TYR A 38 20.39 -35.94 -2.70
CA TYR A 38 20.09 -34.52 -2.59
C TYR A 38 18.76 -34.18 -3.26
N PRO A 39 17.63 -34.64 -2.70
CA PRO A 39 16.33 -34.43 -3.31
C PRO A 39 15.93 -32.94 -3.22
N ARG A 40 14.99 -32.53 -4.05
CA ARG A 40 14.67 -31.10 -4.28
C ARG A 40 13.98 -30.43 -3.10
N GLU A 41 13.46 -31.21 -2.18
CA GLU A 41 12.99 -30.80 -0.88
C GLU A 41 14.06 -30.00 -0.10
N MET A 42 15.35 -30.24 -0.37
CA MET A 42 16.47 -29.50 0.24
C MET A 42 16.58 -28.03 -0.19
N ILE A 43 15.87 -27.59 -1.23
CA ILE A 43 15.91 -26.18 -1.68
C ILE A 43 15.55 -25.21 -0.53
N VAL A 44 14.75 -25.66 0.43
CA VAL A 44 14.29 -24.88 1.61
C VAL A 44 14.50 -25.64 2.93
N SER A 45 15.41 -26.61 2.97
CA SER A 45 15.61 -27.46 4.16
C SER A 45 17.03 -28.02 4.21
N GLU A 46 17.66 -27.92 5.39
CA GLU A 46 18.92 -28.63 5.68
C GLU A 46 18.67 -30.03 6.28
N ALA A 47 17.41 -30.48 6.38
CA ALA A 47 17.10 -31.83 6.85
C ALA A 47 17.62 -32.90 5.89
N THR A 48 18.05 -34.03 6.43
CA THR A 48 18.49 -35.21 5.68
C THR A 48 17.68 -36.45 6.08
N GLY A 49 17.75 -37.50 5.26
CA GLY A 49 17.06 -38.77 5.54
C GLY A 49 15.54 -38.63 5.65
N SER A 50 14.92 -39.39 6.56
CA SER A 50 13.45 -39.42 6.70
C SER A 50 12.84 -38.10 7.16
N ALA A 51 13.60 -37.24 7.86
CA ALA A 51 13.13 -35.93 8.31
C ALA A 51 12.84 -34.99 7.13
N LEU A 52 13.50 -35.20 5.98
CA LEU A 52 13.27 -34.41 4.79
C LEU A 52 11.87 -34.63 4.18
N ASN A 53 11.24 -35.78 4.45
CA ASN A 53 9.86 -36.03 4.05
C ASN A 53 8.88 -35.04 4.70
N ASP A 54 9.21 -34.50 5.88
CA ASP A 54 8.37 -33.51 6.57
C ASP A 54 8.55 -32.10 6.01
N SER A 55 9.63 -31.83 5.27
CA SER A 55 9.94 -30.50 4.73
C SER A 55 8.83 -29.99 3.80
N VAL A 56 8.14 -30.89 3.07
CA VAL A 56 7.05 -30.54 2.15
C VAL A 56 5.83 -29.93 2.87
N HIS A 57 5.74 -30.17 4.18
CA HIS A 57 4.70 -29.62 5.05
C HIS A 57 5.09 -28.28 5.69
N SER A 58 6.34 -27.84 5.52
CA SER A 58 6.82 -26.55 6.05
C SER A 58 6.23 -25.36 5.29
N LEU A 59 6.05 -24.23 6.00
CA LEU A 59 5.62 -22.97 5.38
C LEU A 59 6.60 -22.47 4.31
N ALA A 60 7.90 -22.73 4.49
CA ALA A 60 8.95 -22.40 3.52
C ALA A 60 8.72 -23.15 2.20
N HIS A 61 8.47 -24.47 2.27
CA HIS A 61 8.18 -25.29 1.10
C HIS A 61 6.88 -24.88 0.41
N LEU A 62 5.80 -24.65 1.16
CA LEU A 62 4.53 -24.20 0.59
C LEU A 62 4.65 -22.85 -0.15
N ARG A 63 5.50 -21.94 0.36
CA ARG A 63 5.80 -20.66 -0.30
C ARG A 63 6.66 -20.84 -1.54
N MET A 64 7.75 -21.61 -1.44
CA MET A 64 8.63 -21.95 -2.55
C MET A 64 7.83 -22.54 -3.71
N ARG A 65 7.01 -23.56 -3.44
CA ARG A 65 6.21 -24.25 -4.46
C ARG A 65 5.36 -23.26 -5.26
N LYS A 66 4.71 -22.32 -4.60
CA LYS A 66 3.90 -21.27 -5.24
C LYS A 66 4.74 -20.32 -6.10
N GLN A 67 5.94 -19.98 -5.66
CA GLN A 67 6.83 -19.05 -6.39
C GLN A 67 7.47 -19.72 -7.60
N LEU A 68 7.89 -20.99 -7.48
CA LEU A 68 8.38 -21.78 -8.61
C LEU A 68 7.27 -22.08 -9.61
N ALA A 69 6.05 -22.37 -9.14
CA ALA A 69 4.90 -22.52 -10.03
C ALA A 69 4.70 -21.27 -10.89
N ARG A 70 4.78 -20.06 -10.31
CA ARG A 70 4.71 -18.81 -11.09
C ARG A 70 5.86 -18.66 -12.08
N PHE A 71 7.10 -18.99 -11.70
CA PHE A 71 8.25 -18.93 -12.60
C PHE A 71 8.11 -19.87 -13.81
N LEU A 72 7.43 -20.99 -13.62
CA LEU A 72 7.18 -22.01 -14.64
C LEU A 72 5.84 -21.82 -15.37
N ASP A 73 5.15 -20.69 -15.16
CA ASP A 73 3.83 -20.40 -15.73
C ASP A 73 2.75 -21.46 -15.40
N LEU A 74 2.80 -22.00 -14.17
CA LEU A 74 1.83 -22.94 -13.63
C LEU A 74 0.83 -22.26 -12.67
N PRO A 75 -0.39 -22.81 -12.51
CA PRO A 75 -1.35 -22.35 -11.49
C PRO A 75 -0.76 -22.34 -10.08
N ALA A 76 -1.20 -21.39 -9.23
CA ALA A 76 -0.66 -21.22 -7.88
C ALA A 76 -0.94 -22.42 -6.94
N ASP A 77 -1.92 -23.25 -7.26
CA ASP A 77 -2.30 -24.47 -6.55
C ASP A 77 -1.66 -25.74 -7.13
N ALA A 78 -0.77 -25.62 -8.13
CA ALA A 78 -0.03 -26.74 -8.70
C ALA A 78 0.64 -27.59 -7.61
N SER A 79 0.50 -28.92 -7.75
CA SER A 79 1.15 -29.87 -6.84
C SER A 79 2.66 -29.78 -6.96
N TRP A 80 3.39 -30.15 -5.90
CA TRP A 80 4.85 -30.18 -5.93
C TRP A 80 5.38 -31.08 -7.04
N SER A 81 4.75 -32.24 -7.24
CA SER A 81 5.05 -33.15 -8.35
C SER A 81 4.88 -32.52 -9.73
N THR A 82 3.89 -31.64 -9.91
CA THR A 82 3.68 -30.92 -11.18
C THR A 82 4.77 -29.89 -11.41
N VAL A 83 5.13 -29.12 -10.38
CA VAL A 83 6.24 -28.15 -10.44
C VAL A 83 7.55 -28.87 -10.81
N GLN A 84 7.85 -29.98 -10.13
CA GLN A 84 9.05 -30.78 -10.40
C GLN A 84 9.07 -31.31 -11.84
N LYS A 85 7.97 -31.90 -12.30
CA LYS A 85 7.87 -32.47 -13.65
C LYS A 85 8.03 -31.40 -14.74
N THR A 86 7.40 -30.24 -14.56
CA THR A 86 7.49 -29.14 -15.53
C THR A 86 8.90 -28.59 -15.65
N ALA A 87 9.59 -28.38 -14.52
CA ALA A 87 10.97 -27.92 -14.54
C ALA A 87 11.93 -29.00 -15.06
N GLN A 88 11.68 -30.28 -14.78
CA GLN A 88 12.45 -31.40 -15.35
C GLN A 88 12.38 -31.47 -16.89
N ASN A 89 11.26 -31.03 -17.48
CA ASN A 89 11.07 -31.04 -18.93
C ASN A 89 11.76 -29.87 -19.64
N ARG A 90 12.35 -28.91 -18.91
CA ARG A 90 13.13 -27.83 -19.51
C ARG A 90 14.56 -28.30 -19.81
N ASP A 91 15.17 -27.68 -20.81
CA ASP A 91 16.62 -27.76 -20.99
C ASP A 91 17.31 -27.24 -19.71
N TYR A 92 18.18 -28.05 -19.12
CA TYR A 92 18.68 -27.80 -17.77
C TYR A 92 19.64 -26.60 -17.71
N GLU A 93 20.54 -26.46 -18.69
CA GLU A 93 21.44 -25.30 -18.76
C GLU A 93 20.65 -24.00 -19.00
N ALA A 94 19.67 -24.03 -19.91
CA ALA A 94 18.77 -22.90 -20.11
C ALA A 94 17.98 -22.56 -18.85
N PHE A 95 17.48 -23.55 -18.14
CA PHE A 95 16.74 -23.36 -16.91
C PHE A 95 17.60 -22.73 -15.79
N CYS A 96 18.85 -23.19 -15.63
CA CYS A 96 19.82 -22.56 -14.72
C CYS A 96 20.05 -21.09 -15.08
N ARG A 97 20.31 -20.81 -16.36
CA ARG A 97 20.54 -19.45 -16.86
C ARG A 97 19.33 -18.54 -16.65
N ASP A 98 18.13 -19.04 -16.90
CA ASP A 98 16.89 -18.27 -16.73
C ASP A 98 16.66 -17.91 -15.25
N LEU A 99 16.90 -18.84 -14.32
CA LEU A 99 16.78 -18.60 -12.88
C LEU A 99 17.79 -17.57 -12.39
N ILE A 100 19.06 -17.70 -12.76
CA ILE A 100 20.14 -16.77 -12.37
C ILE A 100 19.91 -15.38 -12.99
N LYS A 101 19.47 -15.32 -14.25
CA LYS A 101 19.10 -14.07 -14.92
C LYS A 101 17.91 -13.41 -14.24
N ALA A 102 16.88 -14.17 -13.88
CA ALA A 102 15.70 -13.65 -13.17
C ALA A 102 16.04 -13.16 -11.75
N ALA A 103 17.02 -13.78 -11.08
CA ALA A 103 17.55 -13.30 -9.81
C ALA A 103 18.27 -11.94 -9.95
N GLY A 104 18.84 -11.66 -11.13
CA GLY A 104 19.62 -10.45 -11.38
C GLY A 104 21.07 -10.54 -10.88
N ILE A 105 21.58 -11.75 -10.69
CA ILE A 105 22.94 -12.01 -10.20
C ILE A 105 23.96 -11.66 -11.27
N GLN A 106 24.92 -10.80 -10.92
CA GLN A 106 25.97 -10.33 -11.82
C GLN A 106 27.23 -11.21 -11.76
N ILE A 107 27.51 -11.74 -10.58
CA ILE A 107 28.68 -12.55 -10.25
C ILE A 107 28.34 -13.41 -9.02
N ILE A 108 28.94 -14.59 -8.96
CA ILE A 108 28.88 -15.52 -7.82
C ILE A 108 30.30 -15.71 -7.28
N LEU A 109 30.43 -15.69 -5.95
CA LEU A 109 31.67 -16.06 -5.27
C LEU A 109 31.53 -17.50 -4.74
N PHE A 110 32.20 -18.44 -5.41
CA PHE A 110 32.04 -19.86 -5.13
C PHE A 110 32.98 -20.33 -4.02
N ASP A 111 32.40 -20.97 -3.01
CA ASP A 111 33.15 -21.83 -2.11
C ASP A 111 33.50 -23.13 -2.83
N ASP A 112 34.80 -23.31 -3.08
CA ASP A 112 35.35 -24.38 -3.91
C ASP A 112 35.52 -25.72 -3.18
N GLY A 113 35.30 -25.77 -1.86
CA GLY A 113 35.52 -26.96 -1.06
C GLY A 113 34.30 -27.87 -0.96
N PHE A 114 33.16 -27.46 -1.51
CA PHE A 114 31.96 -28.30 -1.57
C PHE A 114 31.83 -28.97 -2.94
N VAL A 115 32.70 -29.96 -3.18
CA VAL A 115 32.80 -30.65 -4.46
C VAL A 115 31.92 -31.89 -4.45
N ASN A 116 31.08 -32.03 -5.47
CA ASN A 116 30.25 -33.21 -5.71
C ASN A 116 30.38 -33.61 -7.19
N GLU A 117 30.51 -34.91 -7.46
CA GLU A 117 30.73 -35.44 -8.82
C GLU A 117 29.57 -35.17 -9.79
N PHE A 118 28.36 -34.99 -9.26
CA PHE A 118 27.17 -34.66 -10.03
C PHE A 118 27.06 -33.17 -10.36
N CYS A 119 27.97 -32.33 -9.85
CA CYS A 119 27.96 -30.89 -10.09
C CYS A 119 28.84 -30.48 -11.27
N HIS A 120 28.47 -29.38 -11.92
CA HIS A 120 29.36 -28.73 -12.86
C HIS A 120 30.57 -28.12 -12.13
N PRO A 121 31.75 -28.03 -12.77
CA PRO A 121 32.89 -27.31 -12.19
C PRO A 121 32.61 -25.80 -12.12
N MET A 122 33.30 -25.08 -11.24
CA MET A 122 33.12 -23.62 -11.06
C MET A 122 33.17 -22.85 -12.39
N ALA A 123 34.18 -23.12 -13.23
CA ALA A 123 34.35 -22.46 -14.54
C ALA A 123 33.17 -22.65 -15.51
N TRP A 124 32.34 -23.68 -15.33
CA TRP A 124 31.13 -23.83 -16.14
C TRP A 124 30.13 -22.71 -15.85
N HIS A 125 30.06 -22.21 -14.62
CA HIS A 125 29.07 -21.21 -14.17
C HIS A 125 29.30 -19.81 -14.75
N ASP A 126 30.47 -19.54 -15.33
CA ASP A 126 30.77 -18.26 -16.01
C ASP A 126 29.86 -17.99 -17.21
N ARG A 127 29.17 -19.01 -17.71
CA ARG A 127 28.14 -18.86 -18.77
C ARG A 127 26.79 -18.37 -18.24
N LEU A 128 26.58 -18.38 -16.92
CA LEU A 128 25.31 -18.06 -16.28
C LEU A 128 25.26 -16.60 -15.81
N THR A 129 26.42 -15.99 -15.60
CA THR A 129 26.59 -14.64 -15.04
C THR A 129 27.24 -13.68 -16.05
N PRO A 130 26.92 -12.38 -16.00
CA PRO A 130 27.57 -11.36 -16.83
C PRO A 130 29.07 -11.17 -16.57
N TYR A 131 29.52 -11.38 -15.33
CA TYR A 131 30.94 -11.29 -14.94
C TYR A 131 31.50 -12.67 -14.59
N PRO A 132 32.80 -12.92 -14.86
CA PRO A 132 33.47 -14.15 -14.45
C PRO A 132 33.38 -14.34 -12.94
N ASN A 133 32.98 -15.54 -12.52
CA ASN A 133 32.82 -15.87 -11.11
C ASN A 133 34.18 -15.96 -10.42
N LYS A 134 34.19 -15.77 -9.10
CA LYS A 134 35.42 -15.75 -8.31
C LYS A 134 35.44 -16.85 -7.27
N ARG A 135 36.66 -17.22 -6.88
CA ARG A 135 36.91 -18.35 -6.00
C ARG A 135 37.04 -17.90 -4.55
N ILE A 136 36.44 -18.66 -3.65
CA ILE A 136 36.64 -18.61 -2.21
C ILE A 136 37.20 -19.96 -1.78
N VAL A 137 38.38 -19.95 -1.17
CA VAL A 137 39.10 -21.18 -0.83
C VAL A 137 38.63 -21.71 0.53
N ARG A 138 38.06 -22.92 0.55
CA ARG A 138 37.73 -23.61 1.81
C ARG A 138 38.97 -24.26 2.41
N ILE A 139 39.40 -23.74 3.55
CA ILE A 139 40.72 -24.10 4.11
C ILE A 139 40.78 -25.53 4.64
N GLU A 140 39.68 -26.06 5.19
CA GLU A 140 39.63 -27.42 5.70
C GLU A 140 39.75 -28.43 4.56
N THR A 141 38.95 -28.27 3.50
CA THR A 141 38.98 -29.17 2.33
C THR A 141 40.29 -29.05 1.55
N LEU A 142 40.87 -27.85 1.46
CA LEU A 142 42.21 -27.68 0.91
C LEU A 142 43.23 -28.52 1.69
N PHE A 143 43.23 -28.43 3.02
CA PHE A 143 44.14 -29.22 3.85
C PHE A 143 43.89 -30.72 3.71
N GLU A 144 42.64 -31.16 3.72
CA GLU A 144 42.25 -32.57 3.49
C GLU A 144 42.82 -33.08 2.15
N SER A 145 42.70 -32.28 1.08
CA SER A 145 43.23 -32.62 -0.25
C SER A 145 44.76 -32.68 -0.31
N ILE A 146 45.44 -31.80 0.43
CA ILE A 146 46.90 -31.78 0.53
C ILE A 146 47.38 -33.01 1.31
N VAL A 147 46.74 -33.36 2.43
CA VAL A 147 47.05 -34.59 3.18
C VAL A 147 46.87 -35.81 2.29
N ALA A 148 45.78 -35.87 1.51
CA ALA A 148 45.53 -36.99 0.60
C ALA A 148 46.55 -37.12 -0.54
N SER A 149 47.15 -36.01 -1.00
CA SER A 149 48.05 -35.99 -2.16
C SER A 149 49.54 -35.97 -1.81
N ALA A 150 49.94 -35.20 -0.79
CA ALA A 150 51.33 -35.02 -0.35
C ALA A 150 51.68 -35.81 0.92
N GLY A 151 50.68 -36.34 1.63
CA GLY A 151 50.83 -37.05 2.89
C GLY A 151 50.98 -36.15 4.12
N PRO A 152 50.80 -36.69 5.34
CA PRO A 152 50.76 -35.90 6.59
C PRO A 152 52.03 -35.08 6.86
N ALA A 153 53.20 -35.63 6.52
CA ALA A 153 54.49 -35.00 6.83
C ALA A 153 54.75 -33.72 6.03
N ALA A 154 54.30 -33.67 4.77
CA ALA A 154 54.47 -32.50 3.90
C ALA A 154 53.28 -31.52 3.97
N ALA A 155 52.15 -31.94 4.53
CA ALA A 155 50.90 -31.21 4.40
C ALA A 155 50.91 -29.80 5.01
N PHE A 156 51.66 -29.59 6.09
CA PHE A 156 51.72 -28.30 6.77
C PHE A 156 52.46 -27.24 5.94
N ASP A 157 53.62 -27.58 5.40
CA ASP A 157 54.41 -26.69 4.55
C ASP A 157 53.69 -26.41 3.22
N GLU A 158 53.12 -27.45 2.62
CA GLU A 158 52.32 -27.34 1.38
C GLU A 158 51.06 -26.48 1.60
N PHE A 159 50.40 -26.60 2.76
CA PHE A 159 49.26 -25.75 3.09
C PHE A 159 49.68 -24.28 3.25
N ILE A 160 50.76 -24.00 3.98
CA ILE A 160 51.29 -22.63 4.10
C ILE A 160 51.64 -22.06 2.72
N HIS A 161 52.28 -22.86 1.86
CA HIS A 161 52.61 -22.46 0.50
C HIS A 161 51.35 -22.18 -0.33
N ALA A 162 50.35 -23.06 -0.27
CA ALA A 162 49.08 -22.90 -0.96
C ALA A 162 48.32 -21.66 -0.50
N ILE A 163 48.22 -21.40 0.81
CA ILE A 163 47.54 -20.22 1.33
C ILE A 163 48.25 -18.93 0.92
N LYS A 164 49.59 -18.88 0.94
CA LYS A 164 50.34 -17.73 0.41
C LYS A 164 50.07 -17.51 -1.07
N LYS A 165 50.15 -18.58 -1.87
CA LYS A 165 49.86 -18.52 -3.31
C LYS A 165 48.45 -18.01 -3.58
N PHE A 166 47.44 -18.51 -2.88
CA PHE A 166 46.05 -18.08 -3.04
C PHE A 166 45.78 -16.68 -2.48
N ALA A 167 46.50 -16.25 -1.44
CA ALA A 167 46.40 -14.90 -0.93
C ALA A 167 46.93 -13.86 -1.94
N ASP A 168 47.89 -14.25 -2.79
CA ASP A 168 48.47 -13.41 -3.84
C ASP A 168 47.75 -13.58 -5.20
N ASP A 169 46.82 -14.55 -5.32
CA ASP A 169 46.04 -14.80 -6.54
C ASP A 169 44.87 -13.80 -6.66
N HIS A 170 44.69 -13.22 -7.85
CA HIS A 170 43.61 -12.29 -8.14
C HIS A 170 42.27 -13.00 -8.44
N GLU A 171 42.30 -14.29 -8.79
CA GLU A 171 41.08 -15.09 -9.01
C GLU A 171 40.49 -15.63 -7.69
N VAL A 172 41.31 -15.71 -6.64
CA VAL A 172 40.87 -16.02 -5.28
C VAL A 172 40.52 -14.74 -4.56
N ILE A 173 39.25 -14.55 -4.20
CA ILE A 173 38.79 -13.29 -3.60
C ILE A 173 38.65 -13.35 -2.08
N GLY A 174 38.75 -14.55 -1.51
CA GLY A 174 38.69 -14.74 -0.07
C GLY A 174 38.86 -16.21 0.31
N PHE A 175 38.69 -16.47 1.61
CA PHE A 175 38.78 -17.80 2.20
C PHE A 175 37.47 -18.12 2.92
N LYS A 176 37.22 -19.39 3.20
CA LYS A 176 36.09 -19.85 4.01
C LYS A 176 36.58 -20.90 5.01
N SER A 177 36.00 -20.88 6.20
CA SER A 177 36.12 -21.94 7.19
C SER A 177 34.74 -22.54 7.49
N ILE A 178 34.74 -23.87 7.58
CA ILE A 178 33.60 -24.68 8.04
C ILE A 178 33.81 -25.20 9.46
N ALA A 179 34.60 -24.50 10.28
CA ALA A 179 34.89 -24.89 11.66
C ALA A 179 33.64 -25.17 12.52
N ALA A 180 32.51 -24.52 12.24
CA ALA A 180 31.23 -24.78 12.90
C ALA A 180 30.75 -26.24 12.77
N TYR A 181 31.03 -26.89 11.64
CA TYR A 181 30.74 -28.30 11.38
C TYR A 181 31.82 -29.26 11.89
N ARG A 182 32.88 -28.72 12.48
CA ARG A 182 34.07 -29.49 12.90
C ARG A 182 34.25 -29.39 14.40
N SER A 183 35.14 -28.50 14.84
CA SER A 183 35.45 -28.32 16.26
C SER A 183 34.53 -27.33 16.97
N GLY A 184 33.72 -26.58 16.23
CA GLY A 184 33.02 -25.41 16.74
C GLY A 184 33.82 -24.12 16.55
N LEU A 185 33.17 -23.00 16.85
CA LEU A 185 33.70 -21.64 16.63
C LEU A 185 34.47 -21.05 17.82
N ASP A 186 34.57 -21.75 18.95
CA ASP A 186 35.41 -21.32 20.09
C ASP A 186 36.89 -21.61 19.82
N ILE A 187 37.50 -20.72 19.05
CA ILE A 187 38.86 -20.89 18.54
C ILE A 187 39.73 -19.77 19.09
N GLN A 188 40.64 -20.16 19.96
CA GLN A 188 41.55 -19.23 20.60
C GLN A 188 42.64 -18.78 19.62
N PRO A 189 43.03 -17.48 19.62
CA PRO A 189 44.17 -17.03 18.84
C PRO A 189 45.46 -17.69 19.33
N SER A 190 46.41 -17.86 18.43
CA SER A 190 47.79 -18.17 18.82
C SER A 190 48.39 -16.93 19.48
N ASN A 191 49.13 -17.07 20.59
CA ASN A 191 49.75 -15.96 21.31
C ASN A 191 50.73 -15.19 20.40
N THR A 192 50.27 -14.15 19.70
CA THR A 192 51.07 -13.33 18.78
C THR A 192 51.75 -12.19 19.53
N GLY A 193 52.83 -12.55 20.23
CA GLY A 193 53.87 -11.61 20.69
C GLY A 193 55.28 -12.03 20.30
N ALA A 194 55.48 -13.27 19.83
CA ALA A 194 56.79 -13.76 19.44
C ALA A 194 56.68 -14.72 18.25
N SER A 195 57.27 -14.32 17.13
CA SER A 195 57.90 -15.18 16.13
C SER A 195 57.06 -16.36 15.59
N LEU A 196 56.51 -16.19 14.38
CA LEU A 196 56.18 -17.29 13.46
C LEU A 196 57.42 -18.09 13.00
N ALA A 197 58.60 -17.81 13.55
CA ALA A 197 59.78 -18.65 13.46
C ALA A 197 60.07 -19.31 14.82
N THR A 198 60.20 -20.63 14.83
CA THR A 198 60.59 -21.50 15.96
C THR A 198 59.51 -21.77 17.02
N GLY A 199 58.69 -22.79 16.78
CA GLY A 199 57.76 -23.37 17.76
C GLY A 199 57.48 -24.85 17.48
N THR A 200 58.53 -25.66 17.44
CA THR A 200 58.53 -27.10 17.11
C THR A 200 57.56 -27.95 17.93
N THR A 201 57.09 -27.50 19.10
CA THR A 201 56.24 -28.31 19.99
C THR A 201 54.76 -28.32 19.62
N GLN A 202 54.20 -27.24 19.07
CA GLN A 202 52.77 -27.21 18.72
C GLN A 202 52.52 -27.89 17.35
N SER A 203 53.42 -27.67 16.38
CA SER A 203 53.39 -28.37 15.09
C SER A 203 53.54 -29.89 15.25
N GLN A 204 54.43 -30.37 16.13
CA GLN A 204 54.59 -31.81 16.38
C GLN A 204 53.34 -32.49 16.96
N VAL A 205 52.59 -31.80 17.82
CA VAL A 205 51.31 -32.34 18.35
C VAL A 205 50.27 -32.37 17.24
N VAL A 206 50.18 -31.32 16.42
CA VAL A 206 49.23 -31.28 15.30
C VAL A 206 49.59 -32.33 14.23
N GLU A 207 50.86 -32.47 13.87
CA GLU A 207 51.39 -33.50 12.96
C GLU A 207 51.09 -34.91 13.46
N LYS A 208 51.31 -35.17 14.76
CA LYS A 208 51.00 -36.46 15.37
C LYS A 208 49.49 -36.76 15.33
N GLU A 209 48.64 -35.78 15.57
CA GLU A 209 47.18 -35.95 15.47
C GLU A 209 46.72 -36.22 14.04
N VAL A 210 47.32 -35.57 13.03
CA VAL A 210 47.04 -35.88 11.62
C VAL A 210 47.51 -37.28 11.26
N GLN A 211 48.72 -37.67 11.68
CA GLN A 211 49.27 -39.00 11.42
C GLN A 211 48.40 -40.11 12.02
N LEU A 212 47.97 -39.97 13.28
CA LEU A 212 47.08 -40.93 13.95
C LEU A 212 45.75 -41.10 13.21
N ARG A 213 45.16 -40.01 12.73
CA ARG A 213 43.83 -40.04 12.10
C ARG A 213 43.83 -40.52 10.67
N VAL A 214 44.92 -40.32 9.93
CA VAL A 214 45.08 -40.86 8.58
C VAL A 214 45.19 -42.40 8.62
N GLU A 215 45.69 -42.95 9.73
CA GLU A 215 45.73 -44.40 9.97
C GLU A 215 44.35 -44.96 10.36
N ASP A 216 43.50 -44.18 11.05
CA ASP A 216 42.19 -44.61 11.56
C ASP A 216 41.00 -44.38 10.60
N ALA A 217 41.05 -43.41 9.68
CA ALA A 217 39.93 -43.05 8.82
C ALA A 217 40.35 -42.59 7.41
N SER A 218 39.80 -43.25 6.39
CA SER A 218 39.92 -42.86 4.98
C SER A 218 38.52 -42.61 4.38
N PRO A 219 38.24 -41.42 3.82
CA PRO A 219 39.14 -40.26 3.68
C PRO A 219 39.36 -39.49 4.99
N PHE A 220 40.55 -38.89 5.14
CA PHE A 220 40.88 -38.05 6.29
C PHE A 220 39.98 -36.80 6.32
N ARG A 221 39.33 -36.56 7.47
CA ARG A 221 38.46 -35.40 7.71
C ARG A 221 39.03 -34.53 8.83
N VAL A 222 39.13 -33.22 8.60
CA VAL A 222 39.63 -32.27 9.59
C VAL A 222 38.54 -32.00 10.62
N GLU A 223 38.56 -32.73 11.73
CA GLU A 223 37.59 -32.56 12.83
C GLU A 223 38.25 -32.16 14.17
N HIS A 224 39.56 -32.40 14.30
CA HIS A 224 40.24 -32.15 15.57
C HIS A 224 40.46 -30.65 15.81
N ALA A 225 40.03 -30.16 16.98
CA ALA A 225 40.08 -28.73 17.33
C ALA A 225 41.49 -28.11 17.23
N VAL A 226 42.53 -28.87 17.54
CA VAL A 226 43.92 -28.40 17.42
C VAL A 226 44.32 -28.16 15.96
N VAL A 227 43.88 -29.03 15.03
CA VAL A 227 44.16 -28.88 13.59
C VAL A 227 43.38 -27.67 13.05
N VAL A 228 42.08 -27.58 13.35
CA VAL A 228 41.23 -26.44 12.93
C VAL A 228 41.80 -25.11 13.44
N LYS A 229 42.20 -25.05 14.72
CA LYS A 229 42.85 -23.88 15.32
C LYS A 229 44.13 -23.49 14.57
N TRP A 230 44.97 -24.48 14.20
CA TRP A 230 46.20 -24.24 13.47
C TRP A 230 45.93 -23.71 12.06
N LEU A 231 45.01 -24.33 11.31
CA LEU A 231 44.63 -23.90 9.96
C LEU A 231 44.14 -22.45 9.95
N LEU A 232 43.25 -22.11 10.88
CA LEU A 232 42.69 -20.77 10.97
C LEU A 232 43.72 -19.72 11.36
N ASN A 233 44.49 -19.94 12.43
CA ASN A 233 45.51 -18.97 12.84
C ASN A 233 46.60 -18.79 11.76
N THR A 234 46.98 -19.87 11.08
CA THR A 234 47.94 -19.82 9.97
C THR A 234 47.37 -19.02 8.81
N THR A 235 46.13 -19.30 8.41
CA THR A 235 45.45 -18.57 7.32
C THR A 235 45.31 -17.09 7.67
N LEU A 236 44.79 -16.77 8.85
CA LEU A 236 44.59 -15.40 9.34
C LEU A 236 45.91 -14.62 9.40
N SER A 237 46.98 -15.24 9.90
CA SER A 237 48.31 -14.64 9.93
C SER A 237 48.86 -14.35 8.52
N ILE A 238 48.56 -15.20 7.55
CA ILE A 238 48.99 -15.00 6.15
C ILE A 238 48.14 -13.92 5.47
N ILE A 239 46.82 -13.89 5.66
CA ILE A 239 45.97 -12.92 4.96
C ILE A 239 45.92 -11.54 5.62
N SER A 240 46.39 -11.43 6.86
CA SER A 240 46.62 -10.16 7.54
C SER A 240 47.49 -9.24 6.66
N GLY A 241 47.04 -7.99 6.51
CA GLY A 241 47.62 -6.96 5.66
C GLY A 241 47.37 -7.10 4.16
N ARG A 242 46.72 -8.17 3.69
CA ARG A 242 46.50 -8.45 2.25
C ARG A 242 45.10 -8.09 1.74
N GLY A 243 44.20 -7.67 2.63
CA GLY A 243 42.83 -7.27 2.27
C GLY A 243 41.93 -8.42 1.80
N LYS A 244 42.31 -9.68 2.04
CA LYS A 244 41.48 -10.84 1.72
C LYS A 244 40.53 -11.15 2.90
N PRO A 245 39.20 -11.16 2.69
CA PRO A 245 38.24 -11.58 3.70
C PRO A 245 38.29 -13.09 3.94
N ILE A 246 37.86 -13.51 5.14
CA ILE A 246 37.55 -14.90 5.46
C ILE A 246 36.10 -15.03 5.93
N GLN A 247 35.39 -15.99 5.35
CA GLN A 247 34.01 -16.31 5.64
C GLN A 247 33.93 -17.44 6.67
N PHE A 248 32.94 -17.39 7.56
CA PHE A 248 32.66 -18.45 8.53
C PHE A 248 31.23 -18.92 8.38
N HIS A 249 31.04 -20.25 8.35
CA HIS A 249 29.73 -20.82 8.61
C HIS A 249 29.30 -20.51 10.05
N THR A 250 28.11 -19.96 10.27
CA THR A 250 27.59 -19.69 11.62
C THR A 250 26.10 -20.03 11.73
N GLY A 251 25.64 -20.46 12.90
CA GLY A 251 24.24 -20.76 13.13
C GLY A 251 23.79 -22.12 12.56
N LEU A 252 22.61 -22.15 11.93
CA LEU A 252 21.96 -23.36 11.43
C LEU A 252 22.76 -24.04 10.30
N GLY A 253 22.53 -25.33 10.13
CA GLY A 253 23.18 -26.19 9.14
C GLY A 253 22.44 -27.53 9.05
N ASP A 254 23.03 -28.48 8.35
CA ASP A 254 22.51 -29.86 8.29
C ASP A 254 22.64 -30.60 9.63
N ASN A 255 22.27 -31.89 9.66
CA ASN A 255 22.18 -32.64 10.90
C ASN A 255 23.53 -32.99 11.56
N ASP A 256 24.67 -32.69 10.93
CA ASP A 256 25.99 -32.89 11.53
C ASP A 256 26.50 -31.69 12.33
N ILE A 257 25.76 -30.56 12.33
CA ILE A 257 26.13 -29.35 13.07
C ILE A 257 25.77 -29.42 14.56
N ASP A 258 26.69 -28.95 15.42
CA ASP A 258 26.39 -28.62 16.82
C ASP A 258 25.96 -27.16 16.90
N LEU A 259 24.64 -26.93 17.00
CA LEU A 259 24.05 -25.59 16.98
C LEU A 259 24.62 -24.67 18.07
N ILE A 260 24.99 -25.20 19.24
CA ILE A 260 25.54 -24.36 20.31
C ILE A 260 26.94 -23.88 19.94
N LYS A 261 27.75 -24.78 19.36
CA LYS A 261 29.12 -24.49 18.96
C LYS A 261 29.24 -23.69 17.66
N SER A 262 28.15 -23.52 16.93
CA SER A 262 28.08 -22.68 15.72
C SER A 262 27.72 -21.22 15.99
N ASN A 263 27.60 -20.81 17.25
CA ASN A 263 27.34 -19.41 17.63
C ASN A 263 28.53 -18.50 17.29
N ALA A 264 28.30 -17.50 16.43
CA ALA A 264 29.31 -16.54 16.00
C ALA A 264 29.99 -15.77 17.15
N ALA A 265 29.31 -15.58 18.29
CA ALA A 265 29.88 -14.94 19.49
C ALA A 265 31.18 -15.59 19.96
N LEU A 266 31.36 -16.89 19.70
CA LEU A 266 32.56 -17.64 20.09
C LEU A 266 33.80 -17.23 19.29
N LEU A 267 33.65 -16.57 18.13
CA LEU A 267 34.78 -16.07 17.32
C LEU A 267 35.40 -14.79 17.90
N GLN A 268 34.81 -14.18 18.94
CA GLN A 268 35.25 -12.89 19.47
C GLN A 268 36.76 -12.81 19.80
N PRO A 269 37.39 -13.81 20.44
CA PRO A 269 38.83 -13.78 20.69
C PRO A 269 39.66 -13.72 19.41
N LEU A 270 39.23 -14.43 18.36
CA LEU A 270 39.91 -14.50 17.08
C LEU A 270 39.75 -13.19 16.29
N ILE A 271 38.53 -12.65 16.23
CA ILE A 271 38.22 -11.36 15.60
C ILE A 271 39.10 -10.25 16.17
N LYS A 272 39.25 -10.22 17.50
CA LYS A 272 40.07 -9.21 18.19
C LYS A 272 41.56 -9.34 17.89
N ALA A 273 42.04 -10.55 17.63
CA ALA A 273 43.46 -10.81 17.37
C ALA A 273 43.91 -10.40 15.96
N TYR A 274 42.99 -10.30 15.00
CA TYR A 274 43.28 -9.97 13.60
C TYR A 274 42.42 -8.79 13.10
N PRO A 275 42.61 -7.58 13.67
CA PRO A 275 41.73 -6.42 13.44
C PRO A 275 41.74 -5.87 12.00
N ASP A 276 42.71 -6.28 11.18
CA ASP A 276 42.90 -5.88 9.80
C ASP A 276 42.37 -6.90 8.78
N VAL A 277 42.00 -8.11 9.25
CA VAL A 277 41.38 -9.14 8.42
C VAL A 277 39.87 -9.01 8.47
N PRO A 278 39.16 -8.88 7.34
CA PRO A 278 37.70 -8.87 7.35
C PRO A 278 37.13 -10.27 7.63
N PHE A 279 36.31 -10.40 8.67
CA PHE A 279 35.54 -11.59 9.02
C PHE A 279 34.12 -11.44 8.48
N VAL A 280 33.66 -12.40 7.68
CA VAL A 280 32.30 -12.45 7.16
C VAL A 280 31.54 -13.58 7.84
N LEU A 281 30.58 -13.22 8.69
CA LEU A 281 29.70 -14.17 9.36
C LEU A 281 28.56 -14.53 8.41
N LEU A 282 28.55 -15.76 7.90
CA LEU A 282 27.54 -16.21 6.94
C LEU A 282 26.29 -16.75 7.64
N HIS A 283 25.23 -16.89 6.86
CA HIS A 283 24.02 -17.62 7.23
C HIS A 283 23.16 -16.92 8.27
N SER A 284 23.22 -15.58 8.30
CA SER A 284 22.52 -14.72 9.26
C SER A 284 22.89 -14.94 10.73
N GLY A 285 23.83 -15.85 11.01
CA GLY A 285 24.05 -16.37 12.36
C GLY A 285 22.83 -17.03 12.99
N TYR A 286 21.77 -17.37 12.25
CA TYR A 286 20.50 -17.80 12.83
C TYR A 286 20.64 -19.12 13.63
N PRO A 287 20.08 -19.23 14.86
CA PRO A 287 19.15 -18.31 15.52
C PRO A 287 19.84 -17.20 16.35
N TYR A 288 21.16 -17.09 16.29
CA TYR A 288 22.01 -16.10 17.00
C TYR A 288 22.21 -14.79 16.22
N ALA A 289 21.24 -14.39 15.39
CA ALA A 289 21.37 -13.23 14.49
C ALA A 289 21.69 -11.93 15.25
N ARG A 290 21.11 -11.75 16.45
CA ARG A 290 21.39 -10.59 17.31
C ARG A 290 22.83 -10.55 17.80
N GLN A 291 23.40 -11.69 18.20
CA GLN A 291 24.80 -11.79 18.61
C GLN A 291 25.73 -11.47 17.45
N ALA A 292 25.44 -11.99 16.26
CA ALA A 292 26.21 -11.71 15.05
C ALA A 292 26.13 -10.21 14.67
N GLY A 293 24.94 -9.61 14.74
CA GLY A 293 24.72 -8.18 14.53
C GLY A 293 25.50 -7.31 15.51
N TYR A 294 25.52 -7.69 16.79
CA TYR A 294 26.34 -7.00 17.80
C TYR A 294 27.84 -7.04 17.48
N LEU A 295 28.37 -8.21 17.06
CA LEU A 295 29.78 -8.30 16.66
C LEU A 295 30.11 -7.36 15.49
N ALA A 296 29.28 -7.33 14.44
CA ALA A 296 29.44 -6.42 13.31
C ALA A 296 29.36 -4.94 13.71
N THR A 297 28.63 -4.63 14.78
CA THR A 297 28.52 -3.28 15.34
C THR A 297 29.83 -2.86 16.02
N VAL A 298 30.36 -3.71 16.89
CA VAL A 298 31.49 -3.33 17.78
C VAL A 298 32.88 -3.58 17.19
N TYR A 299 33.00 -4.41 16.15
CA TYR A 299 34.27 -4.68 15.46
C TYR A 299 34.27 -4.11 14.05
N SER A 300 35.25 -3.26 13.73
CA SER A 300 35.38 -2.62 12.41
C SER A 300 35.57 -3.62 11.26
N ASN A 301 36.15 -4.78 11.57
CA ASN A 301 36.51 -5.83 10.61
C ASN A 301 35.47 -6.96 10.51
N VAL A 302 34.29 -6.85 11.12
CA VAL A 302 33.24 -7.88 11.04
C VAL A 302 32.11 -7.42 10.11
N TYR A 303 31.71 -8.31 9.21
CA TYR A 303 30.61 -8.19 8.27
C TYR A 303 29.63 -9.35 8.48
N LEU A 304 28.37 -9.13 8.13
CA LEU A 304 27.30 -10.09 8.36
C LEU A 304 26.48 -10.28 7.10
N ASP A 305 26.36 -11.53 6.65
CA ASP A 305 25.49 -11.93 5.56
C ASP A 305 24.16 -12.47 6.13
N PHE A 306 23.05 -12.24 5.42
CA PHE A 306 21.74 -12.78 5.79
C PHE A 306 21.22 -13.90 4.88
N GLY A 307 22.10 -14.48 4.07
CA GLY A 307 21.88 -15.69 3.27
C GLY A 307 21.67 -16.95 4.13
N LEU A 308 21.55 -18.10 3.46
CA LEU A 308 21.08 -19.41 3.97
C LEU A 308 19.68 -19.38 4.58
N ALA A 309 19.48 -18.68 5.69
CA ALA A 309 18.20 -18.66 6.41
C ALA A 309 17.01 -18.22 5.53
N ILE A 310 17.28 -17.43 4.48
CA ILE A 310 16.36 -17.20 3.37
C ILE A 310 16.83 -18.08 2.20
N PRO A 311 16.06 -19.08 1.72
CA PRO A 311 14.60 -19.23 1.85
C PRO A 311 14.09 -20.22 2.91
N LEU A 312 14.94 -20.69 3.85
CA LEU A 312 14.57 -21.74 4.82
C LEU A 312 13.49 -21.33 5.85
N LEU A 313 13.40 -20.05 6.20
CA LEU A 313 12.40 -19.54 7.13
C LEU A 313 11.05 -19.28 6.46
N SER A 314 9.97 -19.32 7.24
CA SER A 314 8.65 -18.82 6.79
C SER A 314 8.74 -17.33 6.44
N GLY A 315 7.81 -16.79 5.65
CA GLY A 315 7.87 -15.37 5.25
C GLY A 315 7.88 -14.39 6.42
N SER A 316 7.16 -14.68 7.51
CA SER A 316 7.25 -13.88 8.74
C SER A 316 8.58 -14.06 9.46
N GLY A 317 9.13 -15.28 9.48
CA GLY A 317 10.45 -15.56 10.04
C GLY A 317 11.57 -14.81 9.31
N GLN A 318 11.47 -14.69 7.97
CA GLN A 318 12.42 -13.93 7.16
C GLN A 318 12.39 -12.43 7.49
N ARG A 319 11.20 -11.82 7.58
CA ARG A 319 11.07 -10.41 8.03
C ARG A 319 11.66 -10.21 9.42
N ASN A 320 11.32 -11.09 10.37
CA ASN A 320 11.82 -11.01 11.74
C ASN A 320 13.36 -11.11 11.79
N LEU A 321 13.95 -12.03 11.03
CA LEU A 321 15.38 -12.14 10.89
C LEU A 321 16.01 -10.84 10.35
N VAL A 322 15.46 -10.26 9.27
CA VAL A 322 15.96 -8.99 8.72
C VAL A 322 15.86 -7.86 9.75
N HIS A 323 14.79 -7.77 10.54
CA HIS A 323 14.73 -6.83 11.68
C HIS A 323 15.85 -7.07 12.68
N GLN A 324 16.10 -8.31 13.11
CA GLN A 324 17.16 -8.63 14.09
C GLN A 324 18.55 -8.24 13.59
N LEU A 325 18.81 -8.41 12.29
CA LEU A 325 20.08 -8.05 11.68
C LEU A 325 20.26 -6.53 11.63
N MET A 326 19.22 -5.81 11.20
CA MET A 326 19.24 -4.35 11.08
C MET A 326 19.12 -3.62 12.43
N GLU A 327 18.75 -4.32 13.51
CA GLU A 327 18.57 -3.75 14.85
C GLU A 327 19.84 -3.05 15.38
N LEU A 328 21.01 -3.64 15.11
CA LEU A 328 22.31 -3.09 15.52
C LEU A 328 23.33 -3.03 14.39
N CYS A 329 23.30 -3.98 13.44
CA CYS A 329 24.34 -4.09 12.42
C CYS A 329 24.34 -2.84 11.51
N PRO A 330 25.48 -2.15 11.35
CA PRO A 330 25.60 -1.08 10.38
C PRO A 330 25.26 -1.55 8.96
N THR A 331 24.42 -0.82 8.23
CA THR A 331 23.94 -1.22 6.90
C THR A 331 25.06 -1.35 5.85
N ASN A 332 26.19 -0.67 6.06
CA ASN A 332 27.40 -0.78 5.24
C ASN A 332 28.26 -2.03 5.55
N LYS A 333 27.82 -2.88 6.48
CA LYS A 333 28.45 -4.16 6.84
C LYS A 333 27.54 -5.37 6.64
N LEU A 334 26.30 -5.14 6.20
CA LEU A 334 25.37 -6.20 5.81
C LEU A 334 25.62 -6.62 4.35
N LEU A 335 25.74 -7.92 4.12
CA LEU A 335 25.96 -8.54 2.82
C LEU A 335 24.80 -9.48 2.48
N TRP A 336 24.77 -9.96 1.24
CA TRP A 336 23.78 -10.93 0.79
C TRP A 336 24.41 -12.04 -0.06
N SER A 337 24.02 -13.26 0.25
CA SER A 337 24.30 -14.46 -0.53
C SER A 337 23.08 -15.35 -0.67
N SER A 338 23.04 -16.18 -1.71
CA SER A 338 21.99 -17.20 -1.86
C SER A 338 22.27 -18.46 -1.05
N ASP A 339 23.55 -18.72 -0.75
CA ASP A 339 24.04 -19.99 -0.22
C ASP A 339 23.50 -21.20 -1.01
N ALA A 340 23.35 -21.02 -2.32
CA ALA A 340 22.76 -22.03 -3.17
C ALA A 340 23.75 -23.18 -3.37
N ALA A 341 23.28 -24.40 -3.15
CA ALA A 341 23.98 -25.63 -3.47
C ALA A 341 23.07 -26.55 -4.27
N PHE A 342 23.65 -27.25 -5.25
CA PHE A 342 23.03 -28.31 -6.04
C PHE A 342 21.88 -27.86 -6.97
N HIS A 343 20.81 -27.31 -6.41
CA HIS A 343 19.58 -26.95 -7.10
C HIS A 343 19.59 -25.48 -7.51
N PRO A 344 19.53 -25.15 -8.82
CA PRO A 344 19.61 -23.78 -9.31
C PRO A 344 18.46 -22.89 -8.83
N GLU A 345 17.32 -23.48 -8.47
CA GLU A 345 16.17 -22.75 -7.92
C GLU A 345 16.51 -21.98 -6.64
N ARG A 346 17.49 -22.45 -5.86
CA ARG A 346 17.89 -21.82 -4.61
C ARG A 346 18.50 -20.44 -4.84
N PHE A 347 19.23 -20.22 -5.95
CA PHE A 347 19.71 -18.88 -6.35
C PHE A 347 18.54 -17.91 -6.56
N TYR A 348 17.54 -18.33 -7.33
CA TYR A 348 16.36 -17.52 -7.64
C TYR A 348 15.51 -17.24 -6.40
N LEU A 349 15.24 -18.25 -5.59
CA LEU A 349 14.40 -18.11 -4.40
C LEU A 349 15.09 -17.29 -3.31
N GLY A 350 16.38 -17.53 -3.07
CA GLY A 350 17.19 -16.73 -2.15
C GLY A 350 17.13 -15.26 -2.53
N ALA A 351 17.35 -14.93 -3.80
CA ALA A 351 17.30 -13.56 -4.31
C ALA A 351 15.89 -12.95 -4.20
N LEU A 352 14.89 -13.64 -4.72
CA LEU A 352 13.50 -13.17 -4.74
C LEU A 352 12.97 -12.90 -3.32
N GLN A 353 13.15 -13.86 -2.42
CA GLN A 353 12.61 -13.77 -1.08
C GLN A 353 13.39 -12.77 -0.22
N SER A 354 14.70 -12.64 -0.43
CA SER A 354 15.53 -11.63 0.24
C SER A 354 15.14 -10.21 -0.19
N LYS A 355 14.96 -9.97 -1.49
CA LYS A 355 14.45 -8.69 -2.00
C LYS A 355 13.07 -8.37 -1.43
N GLN A 356 12.17 -9.36 -1.34
CA GLN A 356 10.85 -9.20 -0.73
C GLN A 356 10.93 -8.85 0.76
N ALA A 357 11.66 -9.65 1.55
CA ALA A 357 11.78 -9.45 2.99
C ALA A 357 12.43 -8.10 3.33
N LEU A 358 13.50 -7.73 2.63
CA LEU A 358 14.15 -6.43 2.83
C LEU A 358 13.25 -5.27 2.39
N SER A 359 12.51 -5.40 1.29
CA SER A 359 11.56 -4.36 0.87
C SER A 359 10.46 -4.15 1.89
N GLU A 360 9.92 -5.23 2.48
CA GLU A 360 8.90 -5.17 3.53
C GLU A 360 9.43 -4.48 4.77
N VAL A 361 10.59 -4.89 5.28
CA VAL A 361 11.20 -4.29 6.47
C VAL A 361 11.56 -2.81 6.24
N LEU A 362 12.19 -2.48 5.11
CA LEU A 362 12.52 -1.09 4.79
C LEU A 362 11.27 -0.22 4.56
N ALA A 363 10.20 -0.79 3.99
CA ALA A 363 8.94 -0.07 3.86
C ALA A 363 8.36 0.28 5.23
N GLU A 364 8.43 -0.63 6.20
CA GLU A 364 7.98 -0.33 7.58
C GLU A 364 8.77 0.83 8.19
N TYR A 365 10.09 0.89 8.01
CA TYR A 365 10.92 2.00 8.48
C TYR A 365 10.58 3.33 7.79
N VAL A 366 10.30 3.29 6.47
CA VAL A 366 9.90 4.49 5.71
C VAL A 366 8.49 4.95 6.08
N ASP A 367 7.55 4.03 6.21
CA ASP A 367 6.15 4.34 6.58
C ASP A 367 6.05 4.90 8.01
N ARG A 368 6.99 4.51 8.90
CA ARG A 368 7.13 5.07 10.25
C ARG A 368 7.94 6.38 10.30
N GLN A 369 8.43 6.86 9.15
CA GLN A 369 9.28 8.05 9.03
C GLN A 369 10.59 7.94 9.82
N GLU A 370 11.10 6.72 10.04
CA GLU A 370 12.40 6.49 10.69
C GLU A 370 13.55 6.69 9.71
N ILE A 371 13.32 6.41 8.42
CA ILE A 371 14.22 6.69 7.28
C ILE A 371 13.40 7.18 6.07
N GLN A 372 14.03 7.84 5.11
CA GLN A 372 13.42 8.26 3.85
C GLN A 372 13.48 7.16 2.78
N PHE A 373 12.65 7.28 1.73
CA PHE A 373 12.62 6.31 0.63
C PHE A 373 13.99 6.13 -0.05
N GLU A 374 14.69 7.23 -0.29
CA GLU A 374 16.01 7.25 -0.92
C GLU A 374 17.07 6.58 -0.04
N GLU A 375 16.96 6.73 1.29
CA GLU A 375 17.82 6.06 2.26
C GLU A 375 17.56 4.55 2.26
N ALA A 376 16.29 4.14 2.26
CA ALA A 376 15.90 2.74 2.15
C ALA A 376 16.43 2.09 0.85
N PHE A 377 16.25 2.74 -0.30
CA PHE A 377 16.82 2.26 -1.57
C PHE A 377 18.36 2.20 -1.51
N GLY A 378 19.01 3.20 -0.91
CA GLY A 378 20.45 3.23 -0.68
C GLY A 378 20.93 2.06 0.19
N ILE A 379 20.23 1.74 1.28
CA ILE A 379 20.51 0.59 2.14
C ILE A 379 20.41 -0.72 1.36
N ALA A 380 19.33 -0.90 0.58
CA ALA A 380 19.17 -2.10 -0.24
C ALA A 380 20.29 -2.23 -1.29
N LYS A 381 20.71 -1.12 -1.90
CA LYS A 381 21.81 -1.08 -2.87
C LYS A 381 23.15 -1.43 -2.22
N GLN A 382 23.40 -0.94 -1.00
CA GLN A 382 24.59 -1.30 -0.22
C GLN A 382 24.62 -2.79 0.05
N ILE A 383 23.53 -3.32 0.60
CA ILE A 383 23.37 -4.71 0.99
C ILE A 383 23.58 -5.66 -0.20
N PHE A 384 22.87 -5.41 -1.30
CA PHE A 384 22.84 -6.36 -2.42
C PHE A 384 24.02 -6.23 -3.39
N PHE A 385 24.72 -5.09 -3.37
CA PHE A 385 25.75 -4.81 -4.37
C PHE A 385 26.99 -4.11 -3.79
N GLU A 386 26.86 -2.89 -3.25
CA GLU A 386 28.03 -2.04 -3.01
C GLU A 386 28.97 -2.58 -1.92
N ASN A 387 28.42 -3.17 -0.86
CA ASN A 387 29.22 -3.69 0.25
C ASN A 387 30.10 -4.86 -0.20
N SER A 388 29.53 -5.84 -0.90
CA SER A 388 30.31 -6.96 -1.46
C SER A 388 31.29 -6.48 -2.55
N ASN A 389 30.87 -5.58 -3.43
CA ASN A 389 31.74 -5.02 -4.47
C ASN A 389 32.99 -4.35 -3.87
N LYS A 390 32.82 -3.63 -2.75
CA LYS A 390 33.89 -2.97 -2.01
C LYS A 390 34.73 -3.96 -1.21
N LEU A 391 34.10 -4.81 -0.40
CA LEU A 391 34.78 -5.74 0.50
C LEU A 391 35.71 -6.69 -0.25
N TYR A 392 35.23 -7.23 -1.37
CA TYR A 392 35.96 -8.18 -2.20
C TYR A 392 36.75 -7.50 -3.34
N SER A 393 36.77 -6.16 -3.42
CA SER A 393 37.48 -5.41 -4.47
C SER A 393 37.15 -5.87 -5.90
N LEU A 394 35.87 -6.13 -6.20
CA LEU A 394 35.45 -6.75 -7.47
C LEU A 394 35.48 -5.77 -8.65
N GLY A 395 35.42 -4.47 -8.39
CA GLY A 395 35.50 -3.44 -9.44
C GLY A 395 34.32 -3.45 -10.42
N ILE A 396 33.19 -4.04 -10.04
CA ILE A 396 32.02 -4.16 -10.90
C ILE A 396 31.28 -2.83 -10.94
N LYS A 397 30.95 -2.37 -12.15
CA LYS A 397 30.17 -1.14 -12.34
C LYS A 397 28.70 -1.40 -12.05
N TYR A 398 28.11 -0.61 -11.16
CA TYR A 398 26.67 -0.64 -10.91
C TYR A 398 25.90 -0.25 -12.17
N THR A 399 25.03 -1.15 -12.64
CA THR A 399 24.12 -0.93 -13.77
C THR A 399 22.77 -1.54 -13.42
N GLU A 400 21.70 -0.75 -13.45
CA GLU A 400 20.35 -1.24 -13.15
C GLU A 400 19.85 -2.19 -14.24
N LEU A 401 19.24 -3.31 -13.81
CA LEU A 401 18.90 -4.48 -14.65
C LEU A 401 17.88 -4.19 -15.77
N TYR A 402 17.11 -3.10 -15.66
CA TYR A 402 16.01 -2.77 -16.59
C TYR A 402 16.13 -1.38 -17.22
N SER A 403 17.35 -0.84 -17.30
CA SER A 403 17.61 0.49 -17.87
C SER A 403 17.81 0.44 -19.40
N THR A 404 16.73 0.38 -20.18
CA THR A 404 16.77 0.70 -21.61
C THR A 404 16.13 2.07 -21.90
N GLN A 405 17.01 3.03 -22.22
CA GLN A 405 16.77 4.31 -22.91
C GLN A 405 15.64 5.23 -22.41
N SER A 406 16.00 6.10 -21.46
CA SER A 406 15.53 7.49 -21.40
C SER A 406 16.57 8.32 -20.62
N SER A 407 17.73 8.56 -21.24
CA SER A 407 18.78 9.40 -20.66
C SER A 407 18.50 10.90 -20.74
N ASP A 408 17.31 11.31 -21.18
CA ASP A 408 16.88 12.71 -21.21
C ASP A 408 15.85 13.07 -20.11
N ALA A 409 15.29 12.09 -19.39
CA ALA A 409 14.30 12.35 -18.33
C ALA A 409 14.89 12.67 -16.95
N LEU A 410 16.19 12.46 -16.71
CA LEU A 410 16.84 12.71 -15.42
C LEU A 410 17.58 14.07 -15.33
N ARG A 411 17.52 14.91 -16.38
CA ARG A 411 18.14 16.25 -16.39
C ARG A 411 17.16 17.42 -16.26
N HIS A 412 15.85 17.17 -16.23
CA HIS A 412 14.82 18.21 -16.02
C HIS A 412 14.20 18.23 -14.61
N ALA A 413 14.72 17.45 -13.66
CA ALA A 413 14.20 17.38 -12.29
C ALA A 413 14.77 18.45 -11.32
N ASN A 414 15.55 19.42 -11.80
CA ASN A 414 16.05 20.55 -11.00
C ASN A 414 15.33 21.84 -11.38
N GLN A 415 14.06 21.96 -11.02
CA GLN A 415 13.42 23.25 -10.72
C GLN A 415 12.47 23.10 -9.53
N PRO A 416 12.48 24.04 -8.57
CA PRO A 416 11.67 23.95 -7.37
C PRO A 416 10.22 24.30 -7.72
N LEU A 417 9.30 23.37 -7.47
CA LEU A 417 7.87 23.62 -7.54
C LEU A 417 7.27 23.42 -6.15
N ASP A 418 7.11 24.54 -5.46
CA ASP A 418 6.24 24.70 -4.30
C ASP A 418 4.78 24.44 -4.70
N ALA A 419 4.20 23.31 -4.26
CA ALA A 419 2.78 23.17 -3.84
C ALA A 419 2.49 21.71 -3.40
N PRO A 420 1.67 21.51 -2.35
CA PRO A 420 1.54 20.23 -1.66
C PRO A 420 0.53 19.32 -2.37
N LEU A 421 0.90 18.06 -2.62
CA LEU A 421 -0.06 17.01 -2.94
C LEU A 421 0.15 15.82 -2.01
N HIS A 422 -0.93 15.61 -1.25
CA HIS A 422 -1.10 14.70 -0.15
C HIS A 422 -0.95 13.22 -0.50
N GLU A 423 -0.47 12.49 0.51
CA GLU A 423 -0.44 11.03 0.68
C GLU A 423 -1.80 10.36 0.43
N THR A 424 -1.79 9.17 -0.19
CA THR A 424 -2.61 8.01 0.20
C THR A 424 -2.01 6.72 -0.33
N GLY A 425 -1.73 5.77 0.56
CA GLY A 425 -1.54 4.38 0.17
C GLY A 425 -2.90 3.77 -0.16
N GLN A 426 -3.00 3.07 -1.30
CA GLN A 426 -3.68 1.77 -1.49
C GLN A 426 -3.99 1.42 -2.95
N LEU A 427 -4.46 0.17 -3.17
CA LEU A 427 -4.81 -0.48 -4.45
C LEU A 427 -4.77 0.47 -5.65
N ALA A 428 -3.74 0.28 -6.45
CA ALA A 428 -3.48 0.92 -7.73
C ALA A 428 -4.79 1.32 -8.45
N ARG A 429 -5.03 2.64 -8.54
CA ARG A 429 -5.81 3.21 -9.63
C ARG A 429 -5.39 2.48 -10.90
N LEU A 430 -6.33 2.01 -11.69
CA LEU A 430 -6.00 1.27 -12.92
C LEU A 430 -4.92 2.02 -13.70
N PRO A 431 -3.81 1.34 -14.09
CA PRO A 431 -2.73 2.02 -14.77
C PRO A 431 -3.29 2.77 -15.98
N ALA A 432 -2.97 4.07 -16.07
CA ALA A 432 -3.66 5.00 -16.97
C ALA A 432 -3.54 4.65 -18.46
N ASN A 433 -2.59 3.78 -18.82
CA ASN A 433 -2.26 3.37 -20.18
C ASN A 433 -2.85 2.02 -20.60
N LEU A 434 -3.62 1.33 -19.75
CA LEU A 434 -4.25 0.08 -20.15
C LEU A 434 -5.44 0.34 -21.09
N ASP A 435 -5.63 -0.52 -22.08
CA ASP A 435 -6.93 -0.60 -22.77
C ASP A 435 -7.99 -1.26 -21.86
N LEU A 436 -9.24 -1.30 -22.31
CA LEU A 436 -10.33 -1.86 -21.52
C LEU A 436 -10.12 -3.35 -21.21
N PRO A 437 -9.80 -4.24 -22.18
CA PRO A 437 -9.55 -5.66 -21.90
C PRO A 437 -8.40 -5.88 -20.91
N SER A 438 -7.30 -5.12 -21.03
CA SER A 438 -6.16 -5.19 -20.12
C SER A 438 -6.51 -4.66 -18.74
N SER A 439 -7.39 -3.66 -18.64
CA SER A 439 -7.91 -3.16 -17.36
C SER A 439 -8.70 -4.25 -16.65
N ILE A 440 -9.58 -4.94 -17.35
CA ILE A 440 -10.34 -6.06 -16.76
C ILE A 440 -9.41 -7.21 -16.38
N SER A 441 -8.42 -7.52 -17.20
CA SER A 441 -7.41 -8.55 -16.89
C SER A 441 -6.58 -8.18 -15.66
N PHE A 442 -6.22 -6.91 -15.50
CA PHE A 442 -5.60 -6.39 -14.30
C PHE A 442 -6.50 -6.57 -13.08
N ILE A 443 -7.78 -6.21 -13.17
CA ILE A 443 -8.75 -6.38 -12.07
C ILE A 443 -8.86 -7.86 -11.67
N LYS A 444 -8.93 -8.78 -12.64
CA LYS A 444 -8.90 -10.23 -12.38
C LYS A 444 -7.64 -10.67 -11.67
N SER A 445 -6.47 -10.15 -12.06
CA SER A 445 -5.18 -10.48 -11.44
C SER A 445 -5.09 -10.09 -9.96
N GLN A 446 -5.90 -9.13 -9.51
CA GLN A 446 -6.01 -8.73 -8.11
C GLN A 446 -6.92 -9.67 -7.29
N GLY A 447 -7.39 -10.78 -7.87
CA GLY A 447 -8.27 -11.75 -7.21
C GLY A 447 -9.74 -11.34 -7.17
N ILE A 448 -10.14 -10.30 -7.91
CA ILE A 448 -11.53 -9.86 -8.01
C ILE A 448 -12.31 -10.81 -8.91
N LYS A 449 -13.47 -11.26 -8.40
CA LYS A 449 -14.41 -12.17 -9.06
C LYS A 449 -15.72 -11.51 -9.43
N PHE A 450 -16.08 -10.42 -8.74
CA PHE A 450 -17.35 -9.73 -8.93
C PHE A 450 -17.16 -8.22 -8.97
N ILE A 451 -17.84 -7.55 -9.88
CA ILE A 451 -17.95 -6.09 -9.94
C ILE A 451 -19.32 -5.69 -9.42
N ARG A 452 -19.34 -4.84 -8.39
CA ARG A 452 -20.52 -4.08 -7.95
C ARG A 452 -20.57 -2.82 -8.80
N LEU A 453 -21.34 -2.87 -9.90
CA LEU A 453 -21.55 -1.72 -10.77
C LEU A 453 -22.66 -0.85 -10.16
N THR A 454 -22.27 0.30 -9.62
CA THR A 454 -23.06 1.09 -8.67
C THR A 454 -23.52 2.42 -9.27
N TRP A 455 -24.69 2.90 -8.86
CA TRP A 455 -25.19 4.25 -9.11
C TRP A 455 -25.93 4.76 -7.87
N VAL A 456 -26.19 6.07 -7.83
CA VAL A 456 -27.00 6.70 -6.80
C VAL A 456 -28.19 7.39 -7.46
N ASP A 457 -29.39 7.10 -6.97
CA ASP A 457 -30.63 7.70 -7.48
C ASP A 457 -30.94 9.05 -6.82
N TYR A 458 -32.07 9.67 -7.20
CA TYR A 458 -32.42 11.00 -6.72
C TYR A 458 -32.80 11.06 -5.24
N VAL A 459 -33.08 9.92 -4.59
CA VAL A 459 -33.31 9.81 -3.14
C VAL A 459 -32.05 9.48 -2.36
N ASN A 460 -30.86 9.52 -2.98
CA ASN A 460 -29.60 9.15 -2.33
C ASN A 460 -29.55 7.64 -1.94
N MET A 461 -30.30 6.79 -2.65
CA MET A 461 -30.19 5.34 -2.49
C MET A 461 -29.02 4.83 -3.32
N ILE A 462 -28.11 4.09 -2.67
CA ILE A 462 -27.00 3.41 -3.34
C ILE A 462 -27.54 2.13 -3.96
N ARG A 463 -27.49 2.03 -5.30
CA ARG A 463 -28.01 0.88 -6.05
C ARG A 463 -26.90 0.25 -6.86
N TYR A 464 -26.85 -1.07 -6.95
CA TYR A 464 -25.84 -1.75 -7.73
C TYR A 464 -26.33 -3.04 -8.37
N ARG A 465 -25.61 -3.50 -9.39
CA ARG A 465 -25.67 -4.88 -9.88
C ARG A 465 -24.35 -5.57 -9.59
N VAL A 466 -24.42 -6.76 -9.00
CA VAL A 466 -23.24 -7.62 -8.79
C VAL A 466 -23.07 -8.49 -10.02
N ILE A 467 -21.97 -8.30 -10.74
CA ILE A 467 -21.73 -8.92 -12.04
C ILE A 467 -20.47 -9.76 -11.93
N PRO A 468 -20.52 -11.08 -12.22
CA PRO A 468 -19.31 -11.89 -12.32
C PRO A 468 -18.33 -11.29 -13.32
N ILE A 469 -17.05 -11.22 -12.98
CA ILE A 469 -16.05 -10.48 -13.77
C ILE A 469 -15.91 -11.00 -15.21
N GLU A 470 -16.20 -12.28 -15.45
CA GLU A 470 -16.27 -12.85 -16.80
C GLU A 470 -17.43 -12.29 -17.62
N HIS A 471 -18.61 -12.15 -17.01
CA HIS A 471 -19.75 -11.54 -17.68
C HIS A 471 -19.57 -10.03 -17.82
N PHE A 472 -18.97 -9.37 -16.82
CA PHE A 472 -18.60 -7.96 -16.88
C PHE A 472 -17.68 -7.67 -18.07
N ALA A 473 -16.69 -8.54 -18.33
CA ALA A 473 -15.82 -8.45 -19.49
C ALA A 473 -16.59 -8.47 -20.82
N HIS A 474 -17.57 -9.37 -20.93
CA HIS A 474 -18.38 -9.49 -22.13
C HIS A 474 -19.26 -8.26 -22.38
N ILE A 475 -19.92 -7.74 -21.34
CA ILE A 475 -20.89 -6.65 -21.48
C ILE A 475 -20.28 -5.23 -21.45
N SER A 476 -18.99 -5.10 -21.14
CA SER A 476 -18.29 -3.80 -21.13
C SER A 476 -17.75 -3.40 -22.51
N GLY A 477 -17.75 -4.34 -23.46
CA GLY A 477 -17.12 -4.16 -24.77
C GLY A 477 -15.59 -4.29 -24.72
N ASN A 478 -14.92 -3.81 -25.77
CA ASN A 478 -13.47 -3.91 -25.97
C ASN A 478 -12.77 -2.55 -25.97
N GLN A 479 -13.52 -1.44 -25.93
CA GLN A 479 -12.96 -0.09 -26.01
C GLN A 479 -13.57 0.82 -24.96
N PHE A 480 -12.83 1.87 -24.58
CA PHE A 480 -13.41 3.00 -23.89
C PHE A 480 -14.10 3.92 -24.90
N VAL A 481 -15.16 4.60 -24.48
CA VAL A 481 -15.89 5.56 -25.34
C VAL A 481 -14.93 6.61 -25.91
N SER A 482 -14.81 6.69 -27.23
CA SER A 482 -14.10 7.75 -27.95
C SER A 482 -15.10 8.82 -28.42
N GLY A 483 -15.05 10.05 -27.87
CA GLY A 483 -16.02 11.10 -28.22
C GLY A 483 -15.45 12.52 -28.21
N SER A 484 -16.06 13.40 -29.01
CA SER A 484 -15.68 14.83 -29.13
C SER A 484 -15.86 15.67 -27.86
N ASP A 485 -16.63 15.16 -26.88
CA ASP A 485 -16.87 15.76 -25.56
C ASP A 485 -16.02 15.14 -24.42
N THR A 486 -15.18 14.14 -24.74
CA THR A 486 -14.35 13.48 -23.73
C THR A 486 -12.99 14.18 -23.66
N SER A 487 -12.73 14.90 -22.56
CA SER A 487 -11.36 15.22 -22.17
C SER A 487 -10.56 13.91 -22.11
N SER A 488 -9.31 13.93 -22.53
CA SER A 488 -8.41 12.77 -22.74
C SER A 488 -8.10 11.90 -21.50
N SER A 489 -8.88 12.04 -20.43
CA SER A 489 -8.74 11.35 -19.15
C SER A 489 -9.86 10.35 -18.85
N GLN A 490 -11.00 10.34 -19.54
CA GLN A 490 -12.12 9.44 -19.20
C GLN A 490 -11.90 7.99 -19.64
N ARG A 491 -12.24 7.02 -18.77
CA ARG A 491 -12.12 5.58 -19.04
C ARG A 491 -13.46 4.87 -18.83
N ILE A 492 -14.47 5.32 -19.57
CA ILE A 492 -15.83 4.77 -19.51
C ILE A 492 -15.96 3.64 -20.53
N ALA A 493 -16.48 2.48 -20.10
CA ALA A 493 -16.77 1.35 -20.98
C ALA A 493 -17.65 1.77 -22.17
N GLU A 494 -17.45 1.20 -23.34
CA GLU A 494 -18.30 1.49 -24.51
C GLU A 494 -19.74 0.97 -24.34
N SER A 495 -19.94 -0.06 -23.53
CA SER A 495 -21.25 -0.65 -23.27
C SER A 495 -21.42 -1.08 -21.82
N GLY A 496 -22.65 -1.46 -21.47
CA GLY A 496 -22.96 -1.96 -20.14
C GLY A 496 -24.37 -2.54 -20.03
N PRO A 497 -24.77 -3.02 -18.84
CA PRO A 497 -26.10 -3.59 -18.64
C PRO A 497 -27.21 -2.55 -18.80
N GLY A 498 -28.33 -2.98 -19.37
CA GLY A 498 -29.55 -2.17 -19.43
C GLY A 498 -30.22 -2.01 -18.07
N VAL A 499 -30.65 -0.80 -17.76
CA VAL A 499 -31.39 -0.45 -16.53
C VAL A 499 -32.61 0.37 -16.91
N VAL A 500 -33.79 -0.01 -16.42
CA VAL A 500 -35.04 0.71 -16.67
C VAL A 500 -34.91 2.18 -16.25
N ARG A 501 -35.46 3.11 -17.03
CA ARG A 501 -35.24 4.56 -16.79
C ARG A 501 -35.73 5.03 -15.43
N VAL A 502 -36.79 4.41 -14.92
CA VAL A 502 -37.30 4.70 -13.58
C VAL A 502 -36.31 4.39 -12.46
N GLY A 503 -35.28 3.57 -12.70
CA GLY A 503 -34.25 3.21 -11.71
C GLY A 503 -33.39 4.39 -11.20
N LEU A 504 -33.55 5.59 -11.77
CA LEU A 504 -32.99 6.84 -11.25
C LEU A 504 -34.00 7.66 -10.42
N SER A 505 -35.30 7.42 -10.56
CA SER A 505 -36.37 8.27 -10.00
C SER A 505 -37.33 7.53 -9.09
N LEU A 506 -36.97 6.35 -8.61
CA LEU A 506 -37.74 5.62 -7.59
C LEU A 506 -37.72 6.39 -6.27
N GLY A 507 -38.84 6.37 -5.55
CA GLY A 507 -38.89 6.87 -4.17
C GLY A 507 -38.25 5.88 -3.18
N VAL A 508 -38.22 6.25 -1.90
CA VAL A 508 -37.50 5.54 -0.83
C VAL A 508 -37.94 4.08 -0.66
N GLN A 509 -39.21 3.76 -0.93
CA GLN A 509 -39.78 2.41 -0.86
C GLN A 509 -40.08 1.84 -2.25
N ASP A 510 -39.30 2.23 -3.26
CA ASP A 510 -39.55 1.94 -4.67
C ASP A 510 -40.97 2.37 -5.12
N SER A 511 -41.52 3.41 -4.49
CA SER A 511 -42.67 4.15 -4.99
C SER A 511 -42.35 4.78 -6.35
N MET A 512 -43.39 5.07 -7.12
CA MET A 512 -43.28 5.59 -8.48
C MET A 512 -43.80 7.04 -8.50
N PRO A 513 -42.93 8.04 -8.30
CA PRO A 513 -43.33 9.45 -8.31
C PRO A 513 -44.05 9.84 -9.59
N ALA A 514 -44.95 10.83 -9.49
CA ALA A 514 -45.74 11.30 -10.61
C ALA A 514 -44.86 11.81 -11.76
N GLY A 515 -45.09 11.35 -12.99
CA GLY A 515 -44.25 11.71 -14.14
C GLY A 515 -42.93 10.95 -14.25
N SER A 516 -42.76 9.86 -13.48
CA SER A 516 -41.63 8.93 -13.63
C SER A 516 -41.48 8.44 -15.07
N LEU A 517 -40.23 8.25 -15.50
CA LEU A 517 -39.90 7.69 -16.81
C LEU A 517 -40.07 6.17 -16.78
N VAL A 518 -41.31 5.71 -16.83
CA VAL A 518 -41.69 4.29 -16.65
C VAL A 518 -41.42 3.41 -17.88
N SER A 519 -41.12 4.02 -19.03
CA SER A 519 -40.86 3.31 -20.28
C SER A 519 -39.45 3.55 -20.77
N GLY A 520 -38.81 2.45 -21.17
CA GLY A 520 -37.48 2.41 -21.76
C GLY A 520 -36.34 2.14 -20.78
N ASP A 521 -35.16 2.02 -21.35
CA ASP A 521 -33.93 1.66 -20.65
C ASP A 521 -32.81 2.67 -20.91
N PHE A 522 -32.01 2.90 -19.88
CA PHE A 522 -30.66 3.40 -20.02
C PHE A 522 -29.66 2.27 -20.22
N GLU A 523 -28.49 2.62 -20.73
CA GLU A 523 -27.29 1.79 -20.65
C GLU A 523 -26.40 2.29 -19.49
N LEU A 524 -26.11 1.42 -18.52
CA LEU A 524 -25.25 1.74 -17.38
C LEU A 524 -23.80 1.36 -17.71
N ARG A 525 -23.00 2.31 -18.16
CA ARG A 525 -21.61 2.07 -18.57
C ARG A 525 -20.65 2.30 -17.41
N ALA A 526 -19.73 1.38 -17.20
CA ALA A 526 -18.81 1.39 -16.07
C ALA A 526 -17.70 2.44 -16.26
N ASP A 527 -17.43 3.25 -15.23
CA ASP A 527 -16.32 4.19 -15.21
C ASP A 527 -15.14 3.60 -14.44
N PHE A 528 -14.12 3.18 -15.17
CA PHE A 528 -12.98 2.49 -14.60
C PHE A 528 -12.15 3.37 -13.64
N LEU A 529 -12.23 4.70 -13.74
CA LEU A 529 -11.54 5.58 -12.80
C LEU A 529 -12.15 5.60 -11.39
N SER A 530 -13.41 5.17 -11.27
CA SER A 530 -14.14 5.12 -10.00
C SER A 530 -13.99 3.78 -9.26
N MET A 531 -13.03 2.95 -9.69
CA MET A 531 -12.85 1.63 -9.13
C MET A 531 -12.22 1.67 -7.74
N TRP A 532 -12.86 0.99 -6.79
CA TRP A 532 -12.33 0.76 -5.44
C TRP A 532 -12.44 -0.72 -5.08
N LYS A 533 -11.59 -1.20 -4.17
CA LYS A 533 -11.80 -2.53 -3.60
C LYS A 533 -12.95 -2.46 -2.60
N ALA A 534 -13.89 -3.41 -2.68
CA ALA A 534 -14.93 -3.51 -1.66
C ALA A 534 -14.34 -4.25 -0.45
N SER A 535 -13.61 -3.53 0.40
CA SER A 535 -12.86 -4.07 1.56
C SER A 535 -13.74 -4.89 2.52
N PHE A 536 -15.02 -4.53 2.66
CA PHE A 536 -16.03 -5.24 3.44
C PHE A 536 -16.50 -6.58 2.86
N THR A 537 -16.16 -6.91 1.60
CA THR A 537 -16.59 -8.16 0.96
C THR A 537 -15.49 -8.74 0.04
N PRO A 538 -14.81 -9.82 0.45
CA PRO A 538 -13.67 -10.37 -0.29
C PRO A 538 -13.98 -10.72 -1.74
N ASN A 539 -13.04 -10.45 -2.65
CA ASN A 539 -13.13 -10.72 -4.09
C ASN A 539 -14.14 -9.85 -4.86
N HIS A 540 -14.70 -8.81 -4.24
CA HIS A 540 -15.52 -7.82 -4.94
C HIS A 540 -14.75 -6.52 -5.16
N ALA A 541 -14.98 -5.89 -6.31
CA ALA A 541 -14.64 -4.50 -6.55
C ALA A 541 -15.91 -3.68 -6.71
N TYR A 542 -15.82 -2.42 -6.35
CA TYR A 542 -16.84 -1.41 -6.51
C TYR A 542 -16.47 -0.52 -7.70
N MET A 543 -17.44 -0.16 -8.54
CA MET A 543 -17.22 0.75 -9.66
C MET A 543 -18.50 1.55 -9.95
N MET A 544 -18.40 2.86 -10.11
CA MET A 544 -19.53 3.69 -10.51
C MET A 544 -19.87 3.49 -11.98
N GLY A 545 -21.16 3.45 -12.27
CA GLY A 545 -21.69 3.54 -13.61
C GLY A 545 -22.17 4.96 -13.95
N ARG A 546 -22.17 5.28 -15.24
CA ARG A 546 -22.85 6.45 -15.80
C ARG A 546 -23.93 5.98 -16.75
N PHE A 547 -25.08 6.64 -16.71
CA PHE A 547 -26.20 6.32 -17.58
C PHE A 547 -26.06 7.03 -18.92
N PHE A 548 -26.24 6.27 -20.00
CA PHE A 548 -26.30 6.74 -21.39
C PHE A 548 -27.68 6.41 -21.97
N GLU A 549 -28.18 7.28 -22.84
CA GLU A 549 -29.41 7.03 -23.58
C GLU A 549 -29.14 5.97 -24.68
N LYS A 550 -30.10 5.07 -24.94
CA LYS A 550 -29.98 4.11 -26.05
C LYS A 550 -30.35 4.78 -27.38
N GLU A 551 -29.71 4.37 -28.48
CA GLU A 551 -29.81 5.00 -29.82
C GLU A 551 -31.25 5.20 -30.35
N HIS A 552 -32.20 4.37 -29.92
CA HIS A 552 -33.59 4.43 -30.39
C HIS A 552 -34.47 5.41 -29.57
N TYR A 553 -33.95 6.06 -28.53
CA TYR A 553 -34.63 7.09 -27.75
C TYR A 553 -34.15 8.52 -28.13
N PRO A 554 -35.00 9.55 -27.98
CA PRO A 554 -34.59 10.94 -28.20
C PRO A 554 -33.41 11.32 -27.30
N GLY A 555 -32.28 11.73 -27.88
CA GLY A 555 -31.03 12.04 -27.15
C GLY A 555 -29.76 11.41 -27.74
N GLY A 556 -29.87 10.42 -28.63
CA GLY A 556 -28.72 9.71 -29.21
C GLY A 556 -27.94 8.89 -28.17
N SER A 557 -26.82 8.25 -28.54
CA SER A 557 -25.98 7.43 -27.64
C SER A 557 -25.16 8.23 -26.60
N GLY A 558 -25.60 9.45 -26.26
CA GLY A 558 -24.93 10.37 -25.34
C GLY A 558 -25.22 10.09 -23.87
N GLY A 559 -24.42 10.70 -22.99
CA GLY A 559 -24.63 10.62 -21.54
C GLY A 559 -25.96 11.26 -21.13
N SER A 560 -26.76 10.55 -20.33
CA SER A 560 -28.10 10.99 -19.94
C SER A 560 -28.06 12.27 -19.11
N GLU A 561 -28.95 13.21 -19.44
CA GLU A 561 -29.06 14.52 -18.79
C GLU A 561 -29.61 14.44 -17.36
N ILE A 562 -30.28 13.33 -17.02
CA ILE A 562 -30.83 13.13 -15.69
C ILE A 562 -29.90 12.30 -14.79
N CYS A 563 -28.74 11.85 -15.27
CA CYS A 563 -27.81 11.09 -14.43
C CYS A 563 -27.09 12.02 -13.45
N PRO A 564 -27.26 11.87 -12.11
CA PRO A 564 -26.64 12.76 -11.12
C PRO A 564 -25.12 12.90 -11.27
N ARG A 565 -24.44 11.77 -11.48
CA ARG A 565 -22.98 11.71 -11.70
C ARG A 565 -22.54 12.45 -12.97
N THR A 566 -23.33 12.38 -14.05
CA THR A 566 -23.08 13.14 -15.29
C THR A 566 -23.31 14.63 -15.08
N ILE A 567 -24.32 15.04 -14.32
CA ILE A 567 -24.60 16.45 -14.01
C ILE A 567 -23.42 17.09 -13.28
N LEU A 568 -22.94 16.47 -12.19
CA LEU A 568 -21.75 16.97 -11.47
C LEU A 568 -20.54 17.09 -12.39
N HIS A 569 -20.27 16.03 -13.16
CA HIS A 569 -19.15 16.00 -14.09
C HIS A 569 -19.20 17.13 -15.14
N ARG A 570 -20.38 17.47 -15.68
CA ARG A 570 -20.55 18.58 -16.64
C ARG A 570 -20.17 19.93 -16.03
N ILE A 571 -20.53 20.18 -14.76
CA ILE A 571 -20.22 21.44 -14.07
C ILE A 571 -18.70 21.54 -13.83
N ILE A 572 -18.06 20.46 -13.41
CA ILE A 572 -16.59 20.41 -13.23
C ILE A 572 -15.88 20.74 -14.55
N GLN A 573 -16.27 20.07 -15.65
CA GLN A 573 -15.69 20.35 -16.96
C GLN A 573 -15.98 21.77 -17.46
N ARG A 574 -17.14 22.33 -17.13
CA ARG A 574 -17.49 23.71 -17.48
C ARG A 574 -16.57 24.69 -16.76
N ALA A 575 -16.38 24.53 -15.45
CA ALA A 575 -15.50 25.37 -14.66
C ALA A 575 -14.04 25.30 -15.13
N GLU A 576 -13.53 24.10 -15.45
CA GLU A 576 -12.16 23.95 -15.97
C GLU A 576 -12.02 24.59 -17.36
N ARG A 577 -12.98 24.39 -18.27
CA ARG A 577 -12.92 24.94 -19.64
C ARG A 577 -13.11 26.46 -19.70
N GLU A 578 -14.08 27.00 -18.97
CA GLU A 578 -14.45 28.42 -19.08
C GLU A 578 -13.63 29.31 -18.15
N LEU A 579 -13.20 28.80 -16.98
CA LEU A 579 -12.58 29.61 -15.92
C LEU A 579 -11.17 29.14 -15.54
N ASN A 580 -10.68 28.02 -16.10
CA ASN A 580 -9.46 27.34 -15.65
C ASN A 580 -9.46 27.09 -14.13
N ALA A 581 -10.65 26.77 -13.58
CA ALA A 581 -10.87 26.55 -12.17
C ALA A 581 -10.91 25.04 -11.85
N LYS A 582 -10.15 24.63 -10.84
CA LYS A 582 -10.12 23.26 -10.30
C LYS A 582 -10.53 23.30 -8.83
N PHE A 583 -11.26 22.28 -8.40
CA PHE A 583 -11.76 22.18 -7.04
C PHE A 583 -11.21 20.95 -6.35
N LEU A 584 -11.04 21.03 -5.03
CA LEU A 584 -10.88 19.88 -4.16
C LEU A 584 -11.98 19.90 -3.11
N VAL A 585 -12.49 18.71 -2.78
CA VAL A 585 -13.57 18.49 -1.82
C VAL A 585 -13.15 17.41 -0.82
N GLY A 586 -13.18 17.73 0.47
CA GLY A 586 -13.09 16.76 1.57
C GLY A 586 -14.43 16.64 2.30
N PHE A 587 -14.71 15.47 2.87
CA PHE A 587 -15.96 15.22 3.60
C PHE A 587 -15.70 14.74 5.03
N GLU A 588 -16.42 15.36 5.97
CA GLU A 588 -16.60 14.91 7.35
C GLU A 588 -17.94 14.16 7.43
N THR A 589 -17.93 12.83 7.48
CA THR A 589 -19.16 12.03 7.52
C THR A 589 -19.49 11.61 8.95
N GLU A 590 -20.49 12.24 9.54
CA GLU A 590 -21.03 11.82 10.83
C GLU A 590 -22.09 10.73 10.64
N PHE A 591 -22.17 9.80 11.59
CA PHE A 591 -23.15 8.71 11.58
C PHE A 591 -23.39 8.20 13.00
N ILE A 592 -24.54 7.54 13.21
CA ILE A 592 -24.89 6.96 14.51
C ILE A 592 -25.01 5.45 14.37
N ILE A 593 -24.42 4.71 15.32
CA ILE A 593 -24.58 3.26 15.42
C ILE A 593 -25.62 2.91 16.49
N LEU A 594 -26.58 2.09 16.08
CA LEU A 594 -27.71 1.60 16.84
C LEU A 594 -27.58 0.08 17.09
N ASP A 595 -28.10 -0.38 18.22
CA ASP A 595 -28.32 -1.80 18.48
C ASP A 595 -29.56 -2.33 17.76
N ARG A 596 -29.91 -3.60 18.01
CA ARG A 596 -31.04 -4.27 17.38
C ARG A 596 -32.41 -3.70 17.78
N ASP A 597 -32.46 -2.98 18.89
CA ASP A 597 -33.67 -2.33 19.41
C ASP A 597 -33.71 -0.84 19.00
N ASN A 598 -32.89 -0.44 18.02
CA ASN A 598 -32.70 0.92 17.53
C ASN A 598 -32.23 1.92 18.61
N ASN A 599 -31.57 1.46 19.67
CA ASN A 599 -30.97 2.34 20.67
C ASN A 599 -29.50 2.63 20.34
N PRO A 600 -28.99 3.85 20.57
CA PRO A 600 -27.57 4.13 20.35
C PRO A 600 -26.66 3.27 21.24
N ILE A 601 -25.69 2.58 20.63
CA ILE A 601 -24.89 1.53 21.29
C ILE A 601 -24.04 2.04 22.47
N ARG A 602 -23.72 3.34 22.54
CA ARG A 602 -22.90 3.96 23.59
C ARG A 602 -23.28 5.40 23.89
N THR A 603 -23.18 5.79 25.15
CA THR A 603 -23.37 7.18 25.60
C THR A 603 -22.05 7.79 26.09
N GLY A 604 -21.88 9.08 25.85
CA GLY A 604 -20.68 9.84 26.21
C GLY A 604 -20.72 11.24 25.60
N ALA A 605 -19.82 12.11 26.06
CA ALA A 605 -19.64 13.45 25.50
C ALA A 605 -18.88 13.41 24.16
N TRP A 606 -18.62 14.58 23.60
CA TRP A 606 -17.75 14.78 22.44
C TRP A 606 -16.29 14.38 22.75
N SER A 607 -15.61 13.72 21.79
CA SER A 607 -14.18 13.32 21.85
C SER A 607 -13.72 12.58 23.10
N THR A 608 -14.62 11.88 23.80
CA THR A 608 -14.25 11.11 25.01
C THR A 608 -13.87 9.67 24.68
N SER A 609 -12.80 9.21 25.34
CA SER A 609 -12.32 7.84 25.27
C SER A 609 -13.41 6.80 25.61
N LYS A 610 -14.42 7.15 26.42
CA LYS A 610 -15.52 6.25 26.81
C LYS A 610 -16.30 5.72 25.60
N LYS A 611 -16.47 6.52 24.54
CA LYS A 611 -17.15 6.07 23.31
C LYS A 611 -16.32 5.07 22.50
N LEU A 612 -14.99 5.12 22.60
CA LEU A 612 -14.04 4.25 21.89
C LEU A 612 -13.26 3.27 22.80
N GLN A 613 -13.73 3.02 24.04
CA GLN A 613 -13.16 1.99 24.90
C GLN A 613 -13.29 0.59 24.26
N CYS A 614 -12.29 -0.27 24.45
CA CYS A 614 -12.19 -1.60 23.83
C CYS A 614 -13.51 -2.41 23.91
N GLY A 615 -13.73 -3.24 22.88
CA GLY A 615 -14.90 -4.11 22.73
C GLY A 615 -15.71 -3.80 21.47
N SER A 616 -16.74 -4.62 21.22
CA SER A 616 -17.46 -4.72 19.93
C SER A 616 -17.82 -3.40 19.25
N ALA A 617 -18.31 -2.40 20.00
CA ALA A 617 -18.63 -1.08 19.46
C ALA A 617 -17.41 -0.32 18.93
N ALA A 618 -16.30 -0.32 19.67
CA ALA A 618 -15.05 0.31 19.26
C ALA A 618 -14.39 -0.49 18.13
N ASP A 619 -14.45 -1.82 18.20
CA ASP A 619 -13.95 -2.72 17.15
C ASP A 619 -14.70 -2.48 15.82
N CYS A 620 -16.01 -2.26 15.88
CA CYS A 620 -16.83 -1.90 14.71
C CYS A 620 -16.38 -0.58 14.07
N VAL A 621 -16.21 0.48 14.86
CA VAL A 621 -15.76 1.79 14.34
C VAL A 621 -14.32 1.72 13.81
N HIS A 622 -13.45 0.97 14.50
CA HIS A 622 -12.09 0.72 14.07
C HIS A 622 -12.04 -0.09 12.76
N GLU A 623 -12.87 -1.12 12.60
CA GLU A 623 -12.95 -1.89 11.35
C GLU A 623 -13.54 -1.04 10.21
N ILE A 624 -14.50 -0.13 10.48
CA ILE A 624 -14.96 0.86 9.49
C ILE A 624 -13.78 1.71 9.01
N ALA A 625 -13.02 2.31 9.95
CA ALA A 625 -11.85 3.12 9.62
C ALA A 625 -10.79 2.33 8.83
N GLN A 626 -10.50 1.10 9.25
CA GLN A 626 -9.57 0.23 8.54
C GLN A 626 -10.09 -0.14 7.15
N CYS A 627 -11.39 -0.38 6.98
CA CYS A 627 -11.99 -0.69 5.68
C CYS A 627 -11.99 0.52 4.73
N VAL A 628 -12.18 1.74 5.25
CA VAL A 628 -12.05 2.99 4.47
C VAL A 628 -10.63 3.15 3.99
N ILE A 629 -9.66 2.95 4.90
CA ILE A 629 -8.25 2.86 4.53
C ILE A 629 -8.15 1.82 3.42
N ASP A 630 -8.42 0.52 3.69
CA ASP A 630 -8.35 -0.71 2.83
C ASP A 630 -9.10 -0.68 1.49
N ALA A 631 -9.97 0.31 1.29
CA ALA A 631 -10.62 0.56 0.02
C ALA A 631 -9.79 1.41 -0.94
N GLY A 632 -8.85 2.23 -0.46
CA GLY A 632 -8.14 3.23 -1.26
C GLY A 632 -8.31 4.67 -0.80
N ILE A 633 -9.19 4.91 0.18
CA ILE A 633 -9.70 6.24 0.49
C ILE A 633 -8.84 6.85 1.60
N LYS A 634 -8.43 8.12 1.42
CA LYS A 634 -7.69 8.83 2.46
C LYS A 634 -8.55 8.96 3.70
N LEU A 635 -8.13 8.36 4.81
CA LEU A 635 -8.70 8.64 6.12
C LEU A 635 -7.77 9.61 6.84
N GLU A 636 -8.25 10.80 7.16
CA GLU A 636 -7.50 11.79 7.94
C GLU A 636 -7.74 11.63 9.44
N MET A 637 -8.99 11.35 9.81
CA MET A 637 -9.37 11.19 11.21
C MET A 637 -10.64 10.33 11.33
N TYR A 638 -10.79 9.67 12.47
CA TYR A 638 -12.09 9.22 12.96
C TYR A 638 -12.17 9.48 14.46
N HIS A 639 -13.34 9.86 14.96
CA HIS A 639 -13.53 10.12 16.39
C HIS A 639 -14.97 9.94 16.84
N ALA A 640 -15.14 9.97 18.16
CA ALA A 640 -16.44 10.03 18.80
C ALA A 640 -17.00 11.45 18.71
N GLU A 641 -18.24 11.56 18.23
CA GLU A 641 -18.95 12.83 18.11
C GLU A 641 -19.89 13.09 19.30
N SER A 642 -20.68 14.16 19.27
CA SER A 642 -21.40 14.72 20.42
C SER A 642 -22.65 13.91 20.81
N ALA A 643 -23.44 13.45 19.84
CA ALA A 643 -24.66 12.67 20.10
C ALA A 643 -24.38 11.22 20.53
N ARG A 644 -25.36 10.56 21.15
CA ARG A 644 -25.22 9.18 21.63
C ARG A 644 -25.02 8.25 20.43
N GLY A 645 -24.05 7.34 20.54
CA GLY A 645 -23.68 6.42 19.47
C GLY A 645 -23.11 7.10 18.21
N GLN A 646 -22.83 8.41 18.25
CA GLN A 646 -22.36 9.17 17.11
C GLN A 646 -20.83 9.10 16.97
N TYR A 647 -20.40 8.93 15.73
CA TYR A 647 -19.01 8.92 15.32
C TYR A 647 -18.86 9.70 14.02
N GLU A 648 -17.62 10.05 13.69
CA GLU A 648 -17.27 10.77 12.48
C GLU A 648 -16.11 10.10 11.77
N ILE A 649 -16.18 10.07 10.43
CA ILE A 649 -15.12 9.65 9.51
C ILE A 649 -14.75 10.84 8.64
N VAL A 650 -13.52 11.31 8.75
CA VAL A 650 -12.97 12.45 7.99
C VAL A 650 -12.12 11.91 6.85
N THR A 651 -12.58 12.13 5.63
CA THR A 651 -11.89 11.70 4.40
C THR A 651 -11.11 12.84 3.76
N GLY A 652 -9.94 12.52 3.23
CA GLY A 652 -9.06 13.51 2.61
C GLY A 652 -9.59 14.09 1.30
N ALA A 653 -9.14 15.29 0.97
CA ALA A 653 -9.67 16.04 -0.17
C ALA A 653 -9.33 15.39 -1.53
N LEU A 654 -10.33 15.29 -2.39
CA LEU A 654 -10.24 14.73 -3.76
C LEU A 654 -10.91 15.68 -4.76
N PRO A 655 -10.65 15.56 -6.08
CA PRO A 655 -11.47 16.26 -7.06
C PRO A 655 -12.95 15.88 -6.91
N PRO A 656 -13.91 16.75 -7.25
CA PRO A 656 -15.26 16.65 -6.69
C PRO A 656 -16.03 15.38 -7.09
N LEU A 657 -15.77 14.84 -8.29
CA LEU A 657 -16.40 13.60 -8.75
C LEU A 657 -15.88 12.41 -7.94
N GLU A 658 -14.57 12.32 -7.76
CA GLU A 658 -13.90 11.30 -6.97
C GLU A 658 -14.22 11.42 -5.48
N ALA A 659 -14.39 12.64 -4.95
CA ALA A 659 -14.83 12.88 -3.58
C ALA A 659 -16.26 12.35 -3.35
N ALA A 660 -17.18 12.57 -4.30
CA ALA A 660 -18.52 12.00 -4.25
C ALA A 660 -18.49 10.46 -4.33
N ASP A 661 -17.70 9.90 -5.26
CA ASP A 661 -17.53 8.45 -5.40
C ASP A 661 -16.97 7.82 -4.10
N ALA A 662 -15.97 8.47 -3.48
CA ALA A 662 -15.38 8.04 -2.22
C ALA A 662 -16.37 8.12 -1.04
N LEU A 663 -17.18 9.19 -0.96
CA LEU A 663 -18.22 9.32 0.06
C LEU A 663 -19.23 8.17 -0.02
N ILE A 664 -19.64 7.76 -1.23
CA ILE A 664 -20.57 6.65 -1.42
C ILE A 664 -19.95 5.33 -0.98
N ALA A 665 -18.68 5.08 -1.32
CA ALA A 665 -17.95 3.90 -0.87
C ALA A 665 -17.79 3.88 0.67
N THR A 666 -17.50 5.03 1.30
CA THR A 666 -17.44 5.18 2.76
C THR A 666 -18.77 4.84 3.42
N ARG A 667 -19.90 5.28 2.86
CA ARG A 667 -21.25 4.92 3.35
C ARG A 667 -21.51 3.42 3.27
N GLU A 668 -21.19 2.79 2.14
CA GLU A 668 -21.31 1.32 2.01
C GLU A 668 -20.46 0.59 3.06
N ILE A 669 -19.23 1.05 3.32
CA ILE A 669 -18.35 0.48 4.35
C ILE A 669 -19.01 0.62 5.73
N ILE A 670 -19.50 1.82 6.08
CA ILE A 670 -20.17 2.08 7.36
C ILE A 670 -21.34 1.11 7.56
N TYR A 671 -22.24 0.98 6.57
CA TYR A 671 -23.41 0.11 6.69
C TYR A 671 -23.04 -1.37 6.77
N ASN A 672 -22.16 -1.86 5.89
CA ASN A 672 -21.82 -3.28 5.83
C ASN A 672 -21.03 -3.73 7.08
N ILE A 673 -20.11 -2.90 7.57
CA ILE A 673 -19.35 -3.24 8.79
C ILE A 673 -20.24 -3.12 10.03
N ALA A 674 -21.08 -2.10 10.17
CA ALA A 674 -22.04 -2.05 11.28
C ALA A 674 -22.92 -3.31 11.32
N GLN A 675 -23.44 -3.72 10.16
CA GLN A 675 -24.24 -4.94 10.03
C GLN A 675 -23.46 -6.20 10.39
N LYS A 676 -22.17 -6.29 10.02
CA LYS A 676 -21.28 -7.41 10.39
C LYS A 676 -21.19 -7.61 11.90
N TYR A 677 -21.20 -6.51 12.66
CA TYR A 677 -21.20 -6.53 14.13
C TYR A 677 -22.59 -6.70 14.75
N GLY A 678 -23.64 -6.89 13.94
CA GLY A 678 -25.02 -7.01 14.40
C GLY A 678 -25.64 -5.68 14.86
N TYR A 679 -25.06 -4.56 14.43
CA TYR A 679 -25.54 -3.21 14.64
C TYR A 679 -26.15 -2.64 13.36
N ARG A 680 -26.81 -1.49 13.49
CA ARG A 680 -27.31 -0.69 12.38
C ARG A 680 -26.63 0.67 12.40
N ALA A 681 -26.15 1.16 11.27
CA ALA A 681 -25.71 2.55 11.13
C ALA A 681 -26.82 3.39 10.47
N THR A 682 -26.93 4.66 10.85
CA THR A 682 -27.85 5.63 10.24
C THR A 682 -27.18 6.99 10.06
N LEU A 683 -27.51 7.63 8.94
CA LEU A 683 -27.15 9.02 8.62
C LEU A 683 -28.26 10.03 8.96
N SER A 684 -29.27 9.59 9.73
CA SER A 684 -30.41 10.44 10.09
C SER A 684 -29.93 11.78 10.68
N PRO A 685 -30.43 12.93 10.18
CA PRO A 685 -29.94 14.25 10.57
C PRO A 685 -30.03 14.53 12.06
N ARG A 686 -31.02 13.96 12.76
CA ARG A 686 -31.16 14.12 14.20
C ARG A 686 -32.05 13.04 14.79
N LEU A 687 -31.49 12.17 15.64
CA LEU A 687 -32.28 11.12 16.31
C LEU A 687 -33.11 11.65 17.48
N TYR A 688 -32.55 12.55 18.28
CA TYR A 688 -33.20 13.10 19.46
C TYR A 688 -33.09 14.62 19.49
N SER A 689 -34.20 15.30 19.80
CA SER A 689 -34.30 16.76 19.84
C SER A 689 -33.42 17.44 20.90
N ASN A 690 -32.89 16.68 21.86
CA ASN A 690 -31.99 17.18 22.90
C ASN A 690 -30.50 16.85 22.64
N GLN A 691 -30.17 16.35 21.45
CA GLN A 691 -28.79 16.03 21.05
C GLN A 691 -28.37 16.83 19.82
N SER A 692 -27.06 16.87 19.57
CA SER A 692 -26.47 17.40 18.35
C SER A 692 -26.99 16.65 17.12
N GLY A 693 -26.95 17.32 15.96
CA GLY A 693 -27.30 16.70 14.69
C GLY A 693 -26.18 15.87 14.10
N THR A 694 -26.52 15.10 13.06
CA THR A 694 -25.62 14.34 12.19
C THR A 694 -25.43 15.09 10.87
N ALA A 695 -24.19 15.32 10.47
CA ALA A 695 -23.81 16.06 9.26
C ALA A 695 -23.01 15.25 8.26
N CYS A 696 -22.78 15.86 7.10
CA CYS A 696 -21.79 15.42 6.12
C CYS A 696 -21.07 16.68 5.59
N HIS A 697 -20.32 17.39 6.45
CA HIS A 697 -19.75 18.69 6.08
C HIS A 697 -18.84 18.54 4.86
N ALA A 698 -18.97 19.48 3.92
CA ALA A 698 -18.16 19.51 2.71
C ALA A 698 -17.15 20.65 2.78
N HIS A 699 -15.86 20.33 2.73
CA HIS A 699 -14.78 21.31 2.69
C HIS A 699 -14.36 21.54 1.26
N ILE A 700 -14.46 22.77 0.76
CA ILE A 700 -14.16 23.09 -0.63
C ILE A 700 -13.04 24.12 -0.73
N SER A 701 -12.10 23.84 -1.62
CA SER A 701 -11.09 24.79 -2.07
C SER A 701 -11.13 24.91 -3.59
N VAL A 702 -10.66 26.04 -4.10
CA VAL A 702 -10.57 26.34 -5.53
C VAL A 702 -9.16 26.77 -5.87
N GLN A 703 -8.68 26.32 -7.03
CA GLN A 703 -7.47 26.81 -7.67
C GLN A 703 -7.81 27.35 -9.05
N SER A 704 -7.42 28.58 -9.33
CA SER A 704 -7.65 29.30 -10.58
C SER A 704 -6.51 30.30 -10.84
N PRO A 705 -6.45 30.96 -12.01
CA PRO A 705 -5.48 32.04 -12.24
C PRO A 705 -5.56 33.21 -11.23
N ARG A 706 -6.65 33.32 -10.45
CA ARG A 706 -6.88 34.37 -9.46
C ARG A 706 -6.55 33.97 -8.02
N SER A 707 -6.07 32.74 -7.77
CA SER A 707 -5.78 32.23 -6.41
C SER A 707 -4.68 33.00 -5.67
N ASP A 708 -3.72 33.59 -6.39
CA ASP A 708 -2.65 34.38 -5.79
C ASP A 708 -3.01 35.88 -5.66
N ILE A 709 -4.20 36.28 -6.10
CA ILE A 709 -4.67 37.67 -6.05
C ILE A 709 -5.52 37.87 -4.78
N PRO A 710 -5.16 38.79 -3.86
CA PRO A 710 -5.97 39.08 -2.69
C PRO A 710 -7.27 39.78 -3.08
N SER A 711 -8.37 39.38 -2.45
CA SER A 711 -9.69 40.03 -2.57
C SER A 711 -9.74 41.43 -1.96
N ASN A 712 -8.81 41.75 -1.06
CA ASN A 712 -8.84 42.95 -0.23
C ASN A 712 -10.13 43.09 0.60
N HIS A 713 -10.78 41.97 0.96
CA HIS A 713 -11.94 41.98 1.84
C HIS A 713 -11.61 42.69 3.16
N PRO A 714 -12.43 43.61 3.70
CA PRO A 714 -11.97 44.46 4.79
C PRO A 714 -11.76 43.72 6.12
N ASP A 715 -12.35 42.52 6.32
CA ASP A 715 -12.07 41.69 7.49
C ASP A 715 -10.89 40.74 7.30
N ILE A 716 -10.60 40.35 6.05
CA ILE A 716 -9.53 39.41 5.72
C ILE A 716 -8.91 39.85 4.38
N PRO A 717 -8.06 40.89 4.37
CA PRO A 717 -7.54 41.44 3.12
C PRO A 717 -6.77 40.42 2.27
N SER A 718 -6.16 39.43 2.93
CA SER A 718 -5.38 38.36 2.30
C SER A 718 -6.20 37.19 1.75
N LEU A 719 -7.54 37.21 1.85
CA LEU A 719 -8.39 36.13 1.32
C LEU A 719 -8.24 36.08 -0.21
N PRO A 720 -7.90 34.93 -0.82
CA PRO A 720 -7.84 34.79 -2.28
C PRO A 720 -9.12 35.26 -2.97
N SER A 721 -8.97 35.97 -4.08
CA SER A 721 -10.07 36.62 -4.78
C SER A 721 -11.05 35.61 -5.41
N ASP A 722 -10.56 34.48 -5.89
CA ASP A 722 -11.42 33.39 -6.37
C ASP A 722 -12.21 32.73 -5.24
N LEU A 723 -11.58 32.46 -4.09
CA LEU A 723 -12.27 31.92 -2.93
C LEU A 723 -13.31 32.90 -2.38
N ALA A 724 -13.02 34.20 -2.37
CA ALA A 724 -13.99 35.24 -2.02
C ALA A 724 -15.19 35.24 -2.98
N SER A 725 -14.95 35.18 -4.29
CA SER A 725 -16.01 35.06 -5.30
C SER A 725 -16.83 33.79 -5.17
N LEU A 726 -16.19 32.65 -4.88
CA LEU A 726 -16.84 31.38 -4.59
C LEU A 726 -17.79 31.52 -3.39
N MET A 727 -17.32 32.09 -2.28
CA MET A 727 -18.13 32.31 -1.08
C MET A 727 -19.30 33.25 -1.36
N ALA A 728 -19.08 34.32 -2.12
CA ALA A 728 -20.13 35.27 -2.48
C ALA A 728 -21.25 34.61 -3.31
N GLY A 729 -20.87 33.76 -4.28
CA GLY A 729 -21.83 32.98 -5.07
C GLY A 729 -22.60 31.96 -4.23
N LEU A 730 -21.93 31.29 -3.28
CA LEU A 730 -22.59 30.37 -2.35
C LEU A 730 -23.58 31.09 -1.43
N LEU A 731 -23.21 32.21 -0.82
CA LEU A 731 -24.08 32.96 0.10
C LEU A 731 -25.35 33.47 -0.59
N GLU A 732 -25.22 33.96 -1.82
CA GLU A 732 -26.36 34.42 -2.61
C GLU A 732 -27.36 33.29 -2.90
N ASN A 733 -26.84 32.08 -3.17
CA ASN A 733 -27.64 30.95 -3.60
C ASN A 733 -27.91 29.91 -2.50
N LEU A 734 -27.51 30.18 -1.25
CA LEU A 734 -27.42 29.16 -0.19
C LEU A 734 -28.78 28.49 0.08
N VAL A 735 -29.87 29.26 0.06
CA VAL A 735 -31.24 28.75 0.23
C VAL A 735 -31.59 27.74 -0.88
N SER A 736 -31.27 28.06 -2.12
CA SER A 736 -31.49 27.17 -3.27
C SER A 736 -30.57 25.95 -3.23
N VAL A 737 -29.33 26.10 -2.76
CA VAL A 737 -28.38 25.00 -2.55
C VAL A 737 -28.90 24.02 -1.49
N CYS A 738 -29.53 24.51 -0.41
CA CYS A 738 -30.12 23.67 0.63
C CYS A 738 -31.21 22.72 0.11
N ALA A 739 -31.84 23.00 -1.03
CA ALA A 739 -32.77 22.05 -1.65
C ALA A 739 -32.09 20.71 -1.96
N PHE A 740 -30.78 20.70 -2.24
CA PHE A 740 -30.02 19.50 -2.58
C PHE A 740 -29.13 19.00 -1.45
N THR A 741 -28.62 19.89 -0.61
CA THR A 741 -27.71 19.55 0.50
C THR A 741 -28.42 19.24 1.82
N LEU A 742 -29.70 19.63 1.94
CA LEU A 742 -30.63 19.33 3.03
C LEU A 742 -31.99 18.92 2.43
N PRO A 743 -32.07 17.80 1.68
CA PRO A 743 -33.19 17.55 0.77
C PRO A 743 -34.50 17.14 1.45
N VAL A 744 -34.44 16.58 2.66
CA VAL A 744 -35.62 16.07 3.41
C VAL A 744 -35.96 16.97 4.59
N ASP A 745 -37.20 16.90 5.09
CA ASP A 745 -37.63 17.78 6.19
C ASP A 745 -36.89 17.53 7.51
N ALA A 746 -36.47 16.28 7.76
CA ALA A 746 -35.68 15.91 8.93
C ALA A 746 -34.40 16.75 9.07
N CYS A 747 -33.77 17.14 7.95
CA CYS A 747 -32.56 17.96 7.90
C CYS A 747 -32.73 19.27 8.68
N TYR A 748 -33.91 19.88 8.56
CA TYR A 748 -34.21 21.20 9.12
C TYR A 748 -34.47 21.18 10.64
N SER A 749 -34.43 20.01 11.26
CA SER A 749 -34.30 19.90 12.73
C SER A 749 -32.92 20.33 13.23
N ARG A 750 -31.94 20.42 12.33
CA ARG A 750 -30.58 20.91 12.59
C ARG A 750 -30.43 22.41 12.32
N VAL A 751 -31.29 23.02 11.50
CA VAL A 751 -31.21 24.47 11.19
C VAL A 751 -31.77 25.28 12.36
N MET A 752 -30.93 25.48 13.38
CA MET A 752 -31.22 26.24 14.59
C MET A 752 -29.92 26.72 15.22
N ASP A 753 -30.01 27.70 16.12
CA ASP A 753 -28.84 28.29 16.77
C ASP A 753 -28.41 27.47 18.00
N GLY A 754 -27.10 27.43 18.27
CA GLY A 754 -26.52 26.85 19.48
C GLY A 754 -26.37 25.32 19.49
N VAL A 755 -26.49 24.66 18.33
CA VAL A 755 -26.32 23.20 18.19
C VAL A 755 -25.20 22.79 17.23
N TRP A 756 -24.31 23.74 16.86
CA TRP A 756 -23.11 23.56 16.05
C TRP A 756 -23.34 23.02 14.64
N SER A 757 -24.50 23.34 14.07
CA SER A 757 -24.99 22.86 12.77
C SER A 757 -25.03 23.92 11.67
N GLY A 758 -24.49 25.12 11.94
CA GLY A 758 -24.48 26.24 10.99
C GLY A 758 -25.60 27.27 11.17
N GLY A 759 -26.33 27.26 12.28
CA GLY A 759 -27.21 28.36 12.69
C GLY A 759 -28.47 28.58 11.83
N SER A 760 -29.19 29.68 12.10
CA SER A 760 -30.48 30.01 11.46
C SER A 760 -30.44 31.14 10.41
N TRP A 761 -29.25 31.65 10.08
CA TRP A 761 -29.04 32.75 9.15
C TRP A 761 -28.04 32.38 8.06
N VAL A 762 -28.24 32.90 6.85
CA VAL A 762 -27.27 32.84 5.77
C VAL A 762 -26.13 33.79 6.11
N CYS A 763 -25.02 33.24 6.58
CA CYS A 763 -23.80 33.99 6.85
C CYS A 763 -22.54 33.16 6.63
N TRP A 764 -21.39 33.83 6.68
CA TRP A 764 -20.11 33.17 6.80
C TRP A 764 -19.35 33.67 8.03
N GLY A 765 -18.46 32.84 8.55
CA GLY A 765 -17.60 33.24 9.65
C GLY A 765 -16.26 32.51 9.64
N ARG A 766 -15.19 33.23 9.98
CA ARG A 766 -13.85 32.65 10.11
C ARG A 766 -13.78 31.81 11.37
N GLU A 767 -13.44 30.53 11.22
CA GLU A 767 -13.40 29.55 12.31
C GLU A 767 -14.69 29.46 13.15
N ASN A 768 -15.81 29.92 12.60
CA ASN A 768 -17.09 29.99 13.31
C ASN A 768 -17.97 28.77 13.01
N LYS A 769 -18.06 27.83 13.96
CA LYS A 769 -18.88 26.61 13.83
C LYS A 769 -20.40 26.86 13.82
N GLU A 770 -20.86 28.08 14.13
CA GLU A 770 -22.27 28.47 14.10
C GLU A 770 -22.68 29.18 12.80
N ALA A 771 -21.75 29.39 11.85
CA ALA A 771 -22.07 29.89 10.52
C ALA A 771 -22.29 28.72 9.55
N PRO A 772 -23.23 28.81 8.60
CA PRO A 772 -23.46 27.73 7.63
C PRO A 772 -22.29 27.58 6.64
N LEU A 773 -21.56 28.67 6.36
CA LEU A 773 -20.28 28.66 5.66
C LEU A 773 -19.15 29.07 6.62
N ARG A 774 -18.30 28.11 7.00
CA ARG A 774 -17.16 28.38 7.87
C ARG A 774 -15.88 28.47 7.04
N LEU A 775 -15.22 29.62 7.11
CA LEU A 775 -13.90 29.79 6.47
C LEU A 775 -12.83 29.23 7.42
N CYS A 776 -12.12 28.20 6.95
CA CYS A 776 -11.10 27.48 7.69
C CYS A 776 -9.70 27.80 7.17
N GLY A 777 -8.71 27.81 8.07
CA GLY A 777 -7.29 27.87 7.70
C GLY A 777 -6.74 29.29 7.49
N SER A 778 -5.61 29.37 6.77
CA SER A 778 -4.91 30.62 6.49
C SER A 778 -3.99 30.54 5.26
N GLY A 779 -3.68 31.69 4.65
CA GLY A 779 -2.74 31.78 3.53
C GLY A 779 -3.14 30.91 2.34
N LYS A 780 -2.23 30.06 1.86
CA LYS A 780 -2.49 29.10 0.77
C LYS A 780 -3.34 27.89 1.18
N GLY A 781 -3.67 27.74 2.47
CA GLY A 781 -4.45 26.62 3.02
C GLY A 781 -5.91 26.96 3.33
N PHE A 782 -6.48 28.04 2.77
CA PHE A 782 -7.89 28.37 2.98
C PHE A 782 -8.82 27.36 2.31
N ASN A 783 -9.88 26.98 3.02
CA ASN A 783 -11.03 26.26 2.46
C ASN A 783 -12.32 26.73 3.14
N VAL A 784 -13.46 26.47 2.50
CA VAL A 784 -14.78 26.78 3.03
C VAL A 784 -15.47 25.47 3.40
N GLU A 785 -15.78 25.32 4.68
CA GLU A 785 -16.61 24.24 5.24
C GLU A 785 -18.09 24.62 5.08
N ILE A 786 -18.85 23.81 4.36
CA ILE A 786 -20.28 23.94 4.16
C ILE A 786 -20.98 23.07 5.20
N LYS A 787 -21.49 23.69 6.27
CA LYS A 787 -22.12 22.98 7.40
C LYS A 787 -23.55 22.53 7.10
N CYS A 788 -24.22 23.23 6.20
CA CYS A 788 -25.56 22.89 5.71
C CYS A 788 -25.51 21.80 4.61
N PHE A 789 -24.77 20.73 4.86
CA PHE A 789 -24.68 19.52 4.05
C PHE A 789 -24.82 18.32 4.98
N ASP A 790 -25.72 17.39 4.67
CA ASP A 790 -25.96 16.23 5.53
C ASP A 790 -25.98 14.89 4.81
N GLY A 791 -26.03 13.81 5.58
CA GLY A 791 -25.90 12.45 5.06
C GLY A 791 -27.05 11.99 4.15
N THR A 792 -28.19 12.69 4.17
CA THR A 792 -29.35 12.40 3.30
C THR A 792 -29.20 13.01 1.90
N ALA A 793 -28.29 13.96 1.72
CA ALA A 793 -28.00 14.56 0.42
C ALA A 793 -27.39 13.53 -0.54
N ASN A 794 -27.89 13.53 -1.78
CA ASN A 794 -27.22 12.86 -2.90
C ASN A 794 -25.89 13.59 -3.15
N PRO A 795 -24.73 12.92 -2.99
CA PRO A 795 -23.42 13.58 -3.10
C PRO A 795 -23.20 14.31 -4.42
N TYR A 796 -23.70 13.74 -5.52
CA TYR A 796 -23.55 14.33 -6.85
C TYR A 796 -24.41 15.58 -7.03
N LEU A 797 -25.69 15.52 -6.67
CA LEU A 797 -26.59 16.67 -6.80
C LEU A 797 -26.25 17.78 -5.80
N GLY A 798 -25.88 17.42 -4.57
CA GLY A 798 -25.43 18.36 -3.55
C GLY A 798 -24.18 19.11 -3.98
N LEU A 799 -23.14 18.39 -4.43
CA LEU A 799 -21.94 19.05 -4.97
C LEU A 799 -22.20 19.80 -6.27
N ALA A 800 -23.11 19.32 -7.13
CA ALA A 800 -23.47 20.03 -8.36
C ALA A 800 -24.10 21.40 -8.03
N ALA A 801 -25.01 21.46 -7.05
CA ALA A 801 -25.59 22.72 -6.59
C ALA A 801 -24.53 23.65 -6.00
N VAL A 802 -23.67 23.12 -5.13
CA VAL A 802 -22.59 23.89 -4.50
C VAL A 802 -21.60 24.43 -5.54
N LEU A 803 -21.14 23.59 -6.46
CA LEU A 803 -20.20 24.02 -7.51
C LEU A 803 -20.87 24.88 -8.57
N GLY A 804 -22.16 24.72 -8.83
CA GLY A 804 -22.93 25.63 -9.66
C GLY A 804 -22.96 27.04 -9.07
N ALA A 805 -23.17 27.16 -7.76
CA ALA A 805 -23.16 28.46 -7.07
C ALA A 805 -21.75 29.07 -7.03
N ALA A 806 -20.74 28.23 -6.75
CA ALA A 806 -19.33 28.61 -6.84
C ALA A 806 -18.97 29.12 -8.24
N PHE A 807 -19.39 28.40 -9.29
CA PHE A 807 -19.15 28.77 -10.68
C PHE A 807 -19.76 30.13 -11.01
N THR A 808 -21.02 30.38 -10.62
CA THR A 808 -21.68 31.68 -10.84
C THR A 808 -20.90 32.81 -10.17
N GLY A 809 -20.46 32.62 -8.91
CA GLY A 809 -19.63 33.60 -8.21
C GLY A 809 -18.29 33.85 -8.90
N LEU A 810 -17.60 32.79 -9.30
CA LEU A 810 -16.31 32.86 -10.00
C LEU A 810 -16.41 33.52 -11.38
N ALA A 811 -17.41 33.14 -12.18
CA ALA A 811 -17.61 33.64 -13.55
C ALA A 811 -17.98 35.12 -13.58
N THR A 812 -18.71 35.60 -12.56
CA THR A 812 -19.08 37.01 -12.43
C THR A 812 -18.07 37.83 -11.62
N GLU A 813 -16.98 37.19 -11.16
CA GLU A 813 -16.00 37.77 -10.24
C GLU A 813 -16.66 38.47 -9.03
N LYS A 814 -17.73 37.85 -8.51
CA LYS A 814 -18.59 38.46 -7.50
C LYS A 814 -17.77 38.87 -6.27
N VAL A 815 -18.00 40.09 -5.78
CA VAL A 815 -17.34 40.59 -4.59
C VAL A 815 -18.03 40.03 -3.35
N LEU A 816 -17.26 39.51 -2.39
CA LEU A 816 -17.76 39.14 -1.07
C LEU A 816 -17.98 40.43 -0.26
N GLU A 817 -19.22 40.88 -0.16
CA GLU A 817 -19.55 42.11 0.58
C GLU A 817 -19.92 41.87 2.05
N MET A 818 -20.39 40.65 2.35
CA MET A 818 -20.82 40.25 3.69
C MET A 818 -19.64 40.21 4.65
N ARG A 819 -19.79 40.79 5.85
CA ARG A 819 -18.74 40.87 6.87
C ARG A 819 -18.59 39.55 7.62
N ASN A 820 -17.42 39.33 8.22
CA ASN A 820 -17.12 38.14 9.00
C ASN A 820 -18.01 38.02 10.26
N CYS A 821 -18.92 37.05 10.30
CA CYS A 821 -19.76 36.78 11.47
C CYS A 821 -18.96 36.12 12.60
N VAL A 822 -18.73 36.84 13.69
CA VAL A 822 -18.13 36.32 14.92
C VAL A 822 -19.22 35.94 15.91
N GLY A 823 -19.28 34.66 16.30
CA GLY A 823 -20.31 34.14 17.21
C GLY A 823 -21.62 33.79 16.51
N VAL A 824 -22.74 33.82 17.24
CA VAL A 824 -24.05 33.38 16.75
C VAL A 824 -24.78 34.54 16.07
N ALA A 825 -25.09 34.43 14.77
CA ALA A 825 -25.77 35.50 14.03
C ALA A 825 -27.12 35.93 14.64
N ALA A 826 -27.82 34.99 15.28
CA ALA A 826 -29.09 35.26 15.96
C ALA A 826 -28.94 36.08 17.25
N SER A 827 -27.76 36.14 17.89
CA SER A 827 -27.53 36.96 19.08
C SER A 827 -27.21 38.43 18.76
N LEU A 828 -26.91 38.74 17.50
CA LEU A 828 -26.72 40.11 17.04
C LEU A 828 -28.06 40.87 17.06
N THR A 829 -28.00 42.18 17.24
CA THR A 829 -29.16 43.05 16.97
C THR A 829 -29.46 43.09 15.47
N GLU A 830 -30.65 43.60 15.11
CA GLU A 830 -31.01 43.77 13.69
C GLU A 830 -30.05 44.71 12.97
N GLN A 831 -29.72 45.86 13.60
CA GLN A 831 -28.74 46.80 13.05
C GLN A 831 -27.36 46.17 12.86
N GLU A 832 -26.85 45.43 13.84
CA GLU A 832 -25.55 44.75 13.71
C GLU A 832 -25.55 43.71 12.58
N ARG A 833 -26.66 42.97 12.39
CA ARG A 833 -26.78 42.05 11.24
C ARG A 833 -26.81 42.79 9.92
N ASP A 834 -27.56 43.89 9.82
CA ASP A 834 -27.65 44.69 8.60
C ASP A 834 -26.30 45.31 8.23
N ASP A 835 -25.56 45.83 9.22
CA ASP A 835 -24.20 46.35 9.05
C ASP A 835 -23.22 45.28 8.53
N MET A 836 -23.48 44.01 8.87
CA MET A 836 -22.73 42.84 8.40
C MET A 836 -23.27 42.24 7.10
N ARG A 837 -24.40 42.77 6.58
CA ARG A 837 -25.17 42.25 5.44
C ARG A 837 -25.75 40.84 5.63
N ILE A 838 -26.10 40.48 6.86
CA ILE A 838 -26.73 39.20 7.23
C ILE A 838 -28.26 39.39 7.26
N THR A 839 -28.90 39.33 6.09
CA THR A 839 -30.34 39.68 5.95
C THR A 839 -31.25 38.48 5.69
N THR A 840 -30.70 37.32 5.34
CA THR A 840 -31.48 36.17 4.87
C THR A 840 -31.50 35.05 5.90
N ARG A 841 -32.68 34.50 6.18
CA ARG A 841 -32.84 33.32 7.05
C ARG A 841 -32.56 32.03 6.29
N MET A 842 -31.98 31.06 6.98
CA MET A 842 -31.92 29.69 6.47
C MET A 842 -33.34 29.10 6.34
N PRO A 843 -33.60 28.21 5.36
CA PRO A 843 -34.89 27.55 5.25
C PRO A 843 -35.17 26.69 6.48
N THR A 844 -36.45 26.53 6.84
CA THR A 844 -36.88 25.71 7.99
C THR A 844 -37.52 24.40 7.59
N GLN A 845 -37.57 24.11 6.29
CA GLN A 845 -38.13 22.94 5.61
C GLN A 845 -37.54 22.86 4.20
N SER A 846 -37.72 21.73 3.50
CA SER A 846 -37.12 21.54 2.17
C SER A 846 -37.68 22.55 1.15
N PRO A 847 -36.82 23.41 0.55
CA PRO A 847 -37.26 24.39 -0.45
C PRO A 847 -37.87 23.74 -1.71
N ALA A 848 -37.55 22.48 -1.99
CA ALA A 848 -37.96 21.79 -3.21
C ALA A 848 -39.48 21.56 -3.31
N VAL A 849 -40.20 21.52 -2.18
CA VAL A 849 -41.62 21.13 -2.11
C VAL A 849 -42.53 22.32 -1.77
N GLU A 850 -42.02 23.39 -1.16
CA GLU A 850 -42.76 24.64 -0.92
C GLU A 850 -42.03 25.85 -1.55
N PRO A 851 -42.29 26.13 -2.85
CA PRO A 851 -41.63 27.23 -3.59
C PRO A 851 -41.94 28.64 -3.06
N GLU A 852 -42.89 28.78 -2.14
CA GLU A 852 -43.25 30.05 -1.50
C GLU A 852 -42.09 30.69 -0.72
N ARG A 853 -40.97 29.97 -0.54
CA ARG A 853 -39.69 30.48 -0.05
C ARG A 853 -38.59 30.38 -1.12
N SER A 854 -38.53 31.41 -1.97
CA SER A 854 -37.31 31.95 -2.59
C SER A 854 -36.29 30.98 -3.23
N ILE A 855 -36.68 29.86 -3.85
CA ILE A 855 -35.76 29.16 -4.77
C ILE A 855 -35.52 30.07 -5.98
N ASP A 856 -34.25 30.30 -6.30
CA ASP A 856 -33.86 30.97 -7.54
C ASP A 856 -33.81 29.96 -8.69
N MET A 857 -34.86 29.95 -9.51
CA MET A 857 -34.94 29.08 -10.69
C MET A 857 -33.93 29.44 -11.78
N ASN A 858 -33.46 30.70 -11.86
CA ASN A 858 -32.40 31.06 -12.80
C ASN A 858 -31.10 30.38 -12.39
N PHE A 859 -30.81 30.36 -11.09
CA PHE A 859 -29.68 29.60 -10.55
C PHE A 859 -29.83 28.10 -10.82
N ILE A 860 -30.97 27.48 -10.51
CA ILE A 860 -31.17 26.04 -10.76
C ILE A 860 -30.97 25.70 -12.24
N ASN A 861 -31.62 26.44 -13.13
CA ASN A 861 -31.55 26.19 -14.58
C ASN A 861 -30.16 26.48 -15.17
N SER A 862 -29.27 27.17 -14.45
CA SER A 862 -27.91 27.46 -14.92
C SER A 862 -26.98 26.23 -14.95
N TRP A 863 -27.33 25.18 -14.21
CA TRP A 863 -26.51 23.97 -14.08
C TRP A 863 -27.31 22.67 -14.11
N LEU A 864 -28.59 22.67 -13.70
CA LEU A 864 -29.45 21.49 -13.71
C LEU A 864 -30.39 21.55 -14.92
N PRO A 865 -30.37 20.53 -15.80
CA PRO A 865 -31.33 20.45 -16.91
C PRO A 865 -32.78 20.44 -16.42
N GLU A 866 -33.69 21.06 -17.17
CA GLU A 866 -35.11 21.16 -16.81
C GLU A 866 -35.75 19.78 -16.57
N THR A 867 -35.36 18.78 -17.36
CA THR A 867 -35.79 17.39 -17.23
C THR A 867 -35.35 16.77 -15.89
N ALA A 868 -34.09 16.99 -15.50
CA ALA A 868 -33.54 16.54 -14.22
C ALA A 868 -34.21 17.25 -13.03
N TRP A 869 -34.49 18.55 -13.15
CA TRP A 869 -35.23 19.31 -12.14
C TRP A 869 -36.64 18.76 -11.91
N LYS A 870 -37.38 18.45 -12.99
CA LYS A 870 -38.72 17.83 -12.91
C LYS A 870 -38.68 16.49 -12.17
N VAL A 871 -37.68 15.65 -12.47
CA VAL A 871 -37.47 14.37 -11.77
C VAL A 871 -37.18 14.59 -10.29
N PHE A 872 -36.25 15.49 -9.97
CA PHE A 872 -35.90 15.82 -8.59
C PHE A 872 -37.11 16.30 -7.79
N ARG A 873 -37.87 17.25 -8.33
CA ARG A 873 -39.06 17.77 -7.67
C ARG A 873 -40.12 16.69 -7.45
N SER A 874 -40.40 15.88 -8.47
CA SER A 874 -41.38 14.79 -8.38
C SER A 874 -41.04 13.80 -7.27
N VAL A 875 -39.76 13.40 -7.18
CA VAL A 875 -39.27 12.51 -6.11
C VAL A 875 -39.46 13.13 -4.72
N ARG A 876 -39.19 14.45 -4.56
CA ARG A 876 -39.38 15.15 -3.28
C ARG A 876 -40.86 15.33 -2.91
N GLU A 877 -41.72 15.53 -3.90
CA GLU A 877 -43.17 15.57 -3.72
C GLU A 877 -43.72 14.20 -3.29
N ASP A 878 -43.21 13.11 -3.86
CA ASP A 878 -43.60 11.74 -3.46
C ASP A 878 -43.23 11.44 -2.00
N GLU A 879 -42.00 11.79 -1.57
CA GLU A 879 -41.61 11.69 -0.16
C GLU A 879 -42.56 12.48 0.76
N ARG A 880 -42.95 13.70 0.37
CA ARG A 880 -43.92 14.50 1.13
C ARG A 880 -45.28 13.83 1.19
N ASN A 881 -45.76 13.28 0.08
CA ASN A 881 -47.05 12.59 0.03
C ASN A 881 -47.08 11.37 0.94
N ASN A 882 -45.98 10.61 1.00
CA ASN A 882 -45.84 9.48 1.92
C ASN A 882 -45.91 9.92 3.39
N LEU A 883 -45.27 11.04 3.74
CA LEU A 883 -45.40 11.64 5.07
C LEU A 883 -46.84 12.09 5.36
N THR A 884 -47.54 12.67 4.39
CA THR A 884 -48.94 13.07 4.55
C THR A 884 -49.82 11.86 4.84
N ALA A 885 -49.66 10.77 4.09
CA ALA A 885 -50.40 9.52 4.31
C ALA A 885 -50.16 8.92 5.71
N LEU A 886 -48.90 8.93 6.19
CA LEU A 886 -48.57 8.50 7.55
C LEU A 886 -49.26 9.35 8.62
N LYS A 887 -49.34 10.67 8.39
CA LYS A 887 -50.00 11.62 9.30
C LYS A 887 -51.51 11.41 9.35
N GLU A 888 -52.12 11.04 8.23
CA GLU A 888 -53.56 10.74 8.11
C GLU A 888 -53.96 9.41 8.78
N ASN A 889 -53.01 8.48 8.98
CA ASN A 889 -53.25 7.18 9.64
C ASN A 889 -53.50 7.27 11.17
N GLY A 890 -53.68 8.48 11.73
CA GLY A 890 -54.12 8.72 13.11
C GLY A 890 -53.04 8.55 14.20
N GLU A 891 -52.19 7.54 14.08
CA GLU A 891 -51.10 7.24 15.04
C GLU A 891 -50.06 8.38 15.14
N TYR A 892 -49.77 9.03 14.00
CA TYR A 892 -48.75 10.08 13.88
C TYR A 892 -49.32 11.50 13.69
N ALA A 893 -50.64 11.67 13.82
CA ALA A 893 -51.33 12.94 13.51
C ALA A 893 -50.80 14.14 14.32
N HIS A 894 -50.29 13.88 15.53
CA HIS A 894 -49.76 14.89 16.45
C HIS A 894 -48.33 15.35 16.14
N LEU A 895 -47.58 14.64 15.29
CA LEU A 895 -46.18 14.93 14.99
C LEU A 895 -46.03 16.01 13.91
N GLY A 896 -44.99 16.83 14.02
CA GLY A 896 -44.57 17.77 12.99
C GLY A 896 -43.88 17.08 11.81
N TRP A 897 -43.75 17.77 10.68
CA TRP A 897 -43.11 17.21 9.47
C TRP A 897 -41.66 16.75 9.70
N LYS A 898 -40.89 17.50 10.49
CA LYS A 898 -39.50 17.17 10.83
C LYS A 898 -39.40 15.86 11.63
N GLU A 899 -40.31 15.66 12.58
CA GLU A 899 -40.34 14.48 13.46
C GLU A 899 -40.78 13.24 12.67
N LEU A 900 -41.81 13.39 11.84
CA LEU A 900 -42.30 12.31 10.99
C LEU A 900 -41.26 11.91 9.94
N SER A 901 -40.62 12.89 9.29
CA SER A 901 -39.53 12.65 8.35
C SER A 901 -38.33 11.99 9.04
N ALA A 902 -38.04 12.32 10.31
CA ALA A 902 -36.96 11.70 11.07
C ALA A 902 -37.22 10.21 11.34
N ILE A 903 -38.47 9.81 11.60
CA ILE A 903 -38.86 8.39 11.76
C ILE A 903 -38.58 7.63 10.46
N VAL A 904 -39.04 8.15 9.32
CA VAL A 904 -38.79 7.55 8.00
C VAL A 904 -37.29 7.51 7.69
N CYS A 905 -36.54 8.58 8.02
CA CYS A 905 -35.10 8.58 7.82
C CYS A 905 -34.37 7.55 8.66
N GLN A 906 -34.78 7.36 9.92
CA GLN A 906 -34.20 6.34 10.80
C GLN A 906 -34.39 4.93 10.25
N GLU A 907 -35.45 4.67 9.50
CA GLU A 907 -35.73 3.38 8.89
C GLU A 907 -35.03 3.14 7.57
N HIS A 908 -34.62 4.20 6.85
CA HIS A 908 -34.14 4.08 5.47
C HIS A 908 -32.71 4.56 5.21
N TYR A 909 -32.20 5.49 6.02
CA TYR A 909 -30.88 6.11 5.86
C TYR A 909 -29.98 5.90 7.08
#